data_AF-A0A8H4RFP4-F1
#
_entry.id   AF-A0A8H4RFP4-F1
#
_cell.length_a   1.000
_cell.length_b   1.000
_cell.length_c   1.000
_cell.angle_alpha   90.00
_cell.angle_beta   90.00
_cell.angle_gamma   90.00
#
_symmetry.space_group_name_H-M   'P 1'
#
loop_
_entity.id
_entity.type
_entity.pdbx_description
1 polymer ?
#
loop_
_entity_poly.entity_id
_entity_poly.type
_entity_poly.pdbx_seq_one_letter_code
_entity_poly.pdbx_strand_id
1 'polypeptide(L)'
;MSKPQQAPVLIVGGGIVGLSASLFLSSHGINSLLVERHTGTSIHPRARGVNSRTMELYRELGIDEAIRLAGASLSLSMGIYKGSSLVSVIEPHKRKEKNGSGKFPFESFVEKIGPTRGTRGTQDLIEPVLLAAARNRGGDVRFNTECIAFDQDDNGIKATMRDRSDGSESIVHADYMIAADGAGSPIRQKLGVQTTGAGTLGYLLNILFEADLRELVQGREFSMCLIEHPKVRGLFTSINNSNRWVFHLSYDPSKGEKVGDFSPQRCEELVKIALGLPDIEVEIKSILPWEPTVRVAEQFQYGRLFLAGDAAHQMPPWGGQGANTGIADVHNLAWKLATVLHGRATEALLATYDAERVPIGRLVSEESGAAADEHGLFSLDKSFRTIWAIIRRVPRIAGFGYQYTSQGINTEDTTPFPWSLRWLLHPLQWFLKLDGKAGTRTPHLWVQRKGQRISTLDILGKSFVLFVGADGEAWCKNVPSVFASVGVVLEAYQIGPVGDLVCSKGEWESLAGISSTGALLGLCVVNVGFGSLFPGISLQGYHNRGFWDFANQRPPLTTSPSAPSKPLPPMKAPHSRFDPNFTQHVIEATGPKATPGMRQVMGSLIRHLHDFARENEITVDEWMAGVNMINWAGKMSDEKMNEGQLLCDVIGLESLVDEITFKLAAETNDHATATRDLQTKKPVVGAWVDVWQASTNRLYEQQDKNQVEHNVRGKFKTDDNGRYALYCLRPTPYPVPNDGNYSPVPEWNVETGTDCSKGPAGKLLEYLDRHPYRPAHIHLIITREGYKPVTTQIFDSKDKYLENDSVFAVKNSLIVDFKPLKSNDKATLELEYDILVAKVNAAA
;
A
#
# COMPACT_ATOMS: atom_id res chain seq x y z
N MET A 1 -6.51 50.81 6.91
CA MET A 1 -6.26 49.36 6.78
C MET A 1 -7.55 48.65 7.15
N SER A 2 -8.14 47.90 6.22
CA SER A 2 -9.27 47.01 6.53
C SER A 2 -8.85 46.01 7.60
N LYS A 3 -9.76 45.63 8.51
CA LYS A 3 -9.48 44.58 9.50
C LYS A 3 -9.07 43.29 8.77
N PRO A 4 -8.07 42.54 9.29
CA PRO A 4 -7.72 41.25 8.71
C PRO A 4 -8.96 40.34 8.69
N GLN A 5 -9.19 39.65 7.57
CA GLN A 5 -10.30 38.72 7.49
C GLN A 5 -9.97 37.46 8.30
N GLN A 6 -10.92 36.97 9.10
CA GLN A 6 -10.79 35.72 9.84
C GLN A 6 -11.66 34.62 9.21
N ALA A 7 -11.15 33.40 9.12
CA ALA A 7 -11.89 32.23 8.67
C ALA A 7 -11.44 30.98 9.43
N PRO A 8 -12.33 30.14 9.97
CA PRO A 8 -11.90 28.91 10.65
C PRO A 8 -11.05 28.00 9.77
N VAL A 9 -11.43 27.86 8.49
CA VAL A 9 -10.66 27.10 7.50
C VAL A 9 -10.51 27.89 6.21
N LEU A 10 -9.27 28.03 5.73
CA LEU A 10 -8.94 28.56 4.42
C LEU A 10 -8.73 27.40 3.43
N ILE A 11 -9.50 27.35 2.35
CA ILE A 11 -9.35 26.37 1.27
C ILE A 11 -8.71 27.07 0.07
N VAL A 12 -7.56 26.58 -0.38
CA VAL A 12 -6.88 27.11 -1.57
C VAL A 12 -7.08 26.15 -2.73
N GLY A 13 -7.79 26.59 -3.75
CA GLY A 13 -8.19 25.81 -4.93
C GLY A 13 -9.71 25.59 -4.98
N GLY A 14 -10.35 26.06 -6.06
CA GLY A 14 -11.79 25.99 -6.32
C GLY A 14 -12.19 24.93 -7.34
N GLY A 15 -11.36 23.90 -7.51
CA GLY A 15 -11.72 22.71 -8.27
C GLY A 15 -12.65 21.77 -7.48
N ILE A 16 -12.98 20.62 -8.09
CA ILE A 16 -13.90 19.61 -7.53
C ILE A 16 -13.58 19.21 -6.07
N VAL A 17 -12.30 19.12 -5.69
CA VAL A 17 -11.85 18.76 -4.34
C VAL A 17 -12.10 19.89 -3.35
N GLY A 18 -11.68 21.12 -3.66
CA GLY A 18 -11.88 22.27 -2.78
C GLY A 18 -13.34 22.64 -2.60
N LEU A 19 -14.14 22.59 -3.67
CA LEU A 19 -15.59 22.79 -3.58
C LEU A 19 -16.26 21.71 -2.71
N SER A 20 -15.82 20.46 -2.82
CA SER A 20 -16.29 19.38 -1.93
C SER A 20 -15.89 19.62 -0.49
N ALA A 21 -14.66 20.09 -0.22
CA ALA A 21 -14.21 20.45 1.12
C ALA A 21 -15.10 21.51 1.76
N SER A 22 -15.44 22.57 1.01
CA SER A 22 -16.35 23.62 1.50
C SER A 22 -17.73 23.07 1.84
N LEU A 23 -18.26 22.17 1.00
CA LEU A 23 -19.56 21.54 1.23
C LEU A 23 -19.56 20.64 2.48
N PHE A 24 -18.53 19.81 2.67
CA PHE A 24 -18.44 18.94 3.86
C PHE A 24 -18.20 19.74 5.15
N LEU A 25 -17.38 20.79 5.11
CA LEU A 25 -17.21 21.68 6.26
C LEU A 25 -18.54 22.38 6.61
N SER A 26 -19.28 22.85 5.60
CA SER A 26 -20.59 23.47 5.80
C SER A 26 -21.62 22.52 6.40
N SER A 27 -21.62 21.23 6.03
CA SER A 27 -22.54 20.23 6.61
C SER A 27 -22.25 19.95 8.08
N HIS A 28 -21.03 20.24 8.54
CA HIS A 28 -20.65 20.19 9.96
C HIS A 28 -20.75 21.56 10.66
N GLY A 29 -21.27 22.60 9.99
CA GLY A 29 -21.41 23.94 10.58
C GLY A 29 -20.12 24.75 10.66
N ILE A 30 -19.07 24.37 9.93
CA ILE A 30 -17.81 25.12 9.88
C ILE A 30 -17.81 26.07 8.69
N ASN A 31 -17.63 27.35 8.97
CA ASN A 31 -17.42 28.36 7.94
C ASN A 31 -16.04 28.20 7.31
N SER A 32 -15.98 28.25 5.98
CA SER A 32 -14.73 28.19 5.21
C SER A 32 -14.65 29.36 4.23
N LEU A 33 -13.45 29.91 4.05
CA LEU A 33 -13.13 30.77 2.91
C LEU A 33 -12.44 29.93 1.83
N LEU A 34 -13.04 29.83 0.65
CA LEU A 34 -12.41 29.21 -0.52
C LEU A 34 -11.90 30.28 -1.48
N VAL A 35 -10.65 30.15 -1.92
CA VAL A 35 -10.04 31.03 -2.92
C VAL A 35 -9.61 30.23 -4.15
N GLU A 36 -9.85 30.78 -5.33
CA GLU A 36 -9.48 30.21 -6.62
C GLU A 36 -8.91 31.29 -7.54
N ARG A 37 -7.74 31.04 -8.10
CA ARG A 37 -7.03 31.99 -8.97
C ARG A 37 -7.70 32.15 -10.33
N HIS A 38 -8.41 31.16 -10.83
CA HIS A 38 -9.12 31.24 -12.11
C HIS A 38 -10.41 32.07 -11.97
N THR A 39 -10.96 32.53 -13.10
CA THR A 39 -12.19 33.36 -13.14
C THR A 39 -13.46 32.56 -12.86
N GLY A 40 -13.40 31.24 -12.98
CA GLY A 40 -14.53 30.33 -12.82
C GLY A 40 -14.05 28.88 -12.71
N THR A 41 -15.01 27.94 -12.73
CA THR A 41 -14.75 26.49 -12.72
C THR A 41 -14.03 26.02 -13.97
N SER A 42 -13.51 24.79 -13.96
CA SER A 42 -12.83 24.19 -15.11
C SER A 42 -13.71 24.21 -16.36
N ILE A 43 -13.15 24.71 -17.46
CA ILE A 43 -13.75 24.60 -18.81
C ILE A 43 -13.31 23.32 -19.55
N HIS A 44 -12.35 22.59 -18.97
CA HIS A 44 -11.86 21.33 -19.51
C HIS A 44 -12.55 20.13 -18.86
N PRO A 45 -12.89 19.10 -19.65
CA PRO A 45 -13.55 17.88 -19.17
C PRO A 45 -12.86 17.15 -18.02
N ARG A 46 -11.52 17.07 -18.04
CA ARG A 46 -10.67 16.41 -17.02
C ARG A 46 -11.27 15.08 -16.52
N ALA A 47 -11.45 14.90 -15.21
CA ALA A 47 -12.00 13.69 -14.63
C ALA A 47 -13.44 13.45 -15.12
N ARG A 48 -13.78 12.20 -15.47
CA ARG A 48 -15.07 11.86 -16.12
C ARG A 48 -15.95 10.85 -15.39
N GLY A 49 -15.41 10.24 -14.34
CA GLY A 49 -16.07 9.16 -13.59
C GLY A 49 -16.24 9.57 -12.14
N VAL A 50 -17.46 9.42 -11.63
CA VAL A 50 -17.78 9.57 -10.22
C VAL A 50 -18.12 8.18 -9.70
N ASN A 51 -17.26 7.62 -8.85
CA ASN A 51 -17.44 6.26 -8.36
C ASN A 51 -18.61 6.18 -7.36
N SER A 52 -19.01 4.96 -6.99
CA SER A 52 -20.14 4.75 -6.07
C SER A 52 -19.89 5.39 -4.71
N ARG A 53 -18.66 5.29 -4.17
CA ARG A 53 -18.29 5.92 -2.89
C ARG A 53 -18.52 7.43 -2.92
N THR A 54 -18.03 8.13 -3.94
CA THR A 54 -18.22 9.58 -4.09
C THR A 54 -19.69 9.96 -4.24
N MET A 55 -20.47 9.16 -4.96
CA MET A 55 -21.92 9.38 -5.06
C MET A 55 -22.63 9.25 -3.71
N GLU A 56 -22.16 8.39 -2.81
CA GLU A 56 -22.70 8.33 -1.44
C GLU A 56 -22.38 9.58 -0.65
N LEU A 57 -21.18 10.14 -0.82
CA LEU A 57 -20.81 11.41 -0.17
C LEU A 57 -21.65 12.57 -0.70
N TYR A 58 -21.92 12.61 -2.00
CA TYR A 58 -22.84 13.61 -2.57
C TYR A 58 -24.29 13.37 -2.20
N ARG A 59 -24.70 12.13 -1.95
CA ARG A 59 -26.01 11.79 -1.40
C ARG A 59 -26.16 12.25 0.04
N GLU A 60 -25.12 12.12 0.87
CA GLU A 60 -25.06 12.68 2.23
C GLU A 60 -25.30 14.20 2.20
N LEU A 61 -24.76 14.87 1.18
CA LEU A 61 -25.01 16.28 0.90
C LEU A 61 -26.34 16.54 0.18
N GLY A 62 -27.11 15.55 -0.26
CA GLY A 62 -28.37 15.73 -1.00
C GLY A 62 -28.21 16.38 -2.38
N ILE A 63 -27.06 16.21 -3.04
CA ILE A 63 -26.76 16.74 -4.38
C ILE A 63 -26.49 15.66 -5.43
N ASP A 64 -26.60 14.39 -5.07
CA ASP A 64 -26.33 13.24 -5.95
C ASP A 64 -27.19 13.25 -7.23
N GLU A 65 -28.45 13.62 -7.14
CA GLU A 65 -29.31 13.70 -8.33
C GLU A 65 -28.91 14.84 -9.27
N ALA A 66 -28.53 16.00 -8.72
CA ALA A 66 -28.03 17.12 -9.53
C ALA A 66 -26.73 16.74 -10.27
N ILE A 67 -25.85 15.99 -9.61
CA ILE A 67 -24.61 15.46 -10.22
C ILE A 67 -24.95 14.46 -11.34
N ARG A 68 -25.93 13.59 -11.13
CA ARG A 68 -26.38 12.62 -12.15
C ARG A 68 -26.97 13.30 -13.37
N LEU A 69 -27.81 14.32 -13.16
CA LEU A 69 -28.41 15.12 -14.23
C LEU A 69 -27.34 15.88 -15.02
N ALA A 70 -26.38 16.50 -14.35
CA ALA A 70 -25.27 17.20 -15.01
C ALA A 70 -24.44 16.27 -15.90
N GLY A 71 -24.27 15.01 -15.49
CA GLY A 71 -23.52 13.99 -16.24
C GLY A 71 -24.34 13.13 -17.22
N ALA A 72 -25.64 13.40 -17.40
CA ALA A 72 -26.56 12.49 -18.09
C ALA A 72 -26.15 12.17 -19.54
N SER A 73 -25.54 13.13 -20.26
CA SER A 73 -25.04 12.95 -21.63
C SER A 73 -23.98 11.85 -21.76
N LEU A 74 -23.27 11.53 -20.67
CA LEU A 74 -22.22 10.52 -20.64
C LEU A 74 -22.69 9.17 -20.12
N SER A 75 -23.92 9.07 -19.61
CA SER A 75 -24.43 7.87 -18.93
C SER A 75 -24.39 6.59 -19.80
N LEU A 76 -24.49 6.73 -21.13
CA LEU A 76 -24.43 5.63 -22.10
C LEU A 76 -23.01 5.26 -22.57
N SER A 77 -21.99 6.01 -22.12
CA SER A 77 -20.62 5.94 -22.64
C SER A 77 -19.82 4.79 -22.01
N MET A 78 -20.11 3.56 -22.46
CA MET A 78 -19.44 2.34 -21.99
C MET A 78 -18.65 1.68 -23.11
N GLY A 79 -17.51 1.06 -22.79
CA GLY A 79 -16.67 0.36 -23.78
C GLY A 79 -15.30 0.99 -23.93
N ILE A 80 -14.28 0.13 -23.94
CA ILE A 80 -12.89 0.51 -24.19
C ILE A 80 -12.44 -0.29 -25.39
N TYR A 81 -12.00 0.41 -26.43
CA TYR A 81 -11.64 -0.21 -27.70
C TYR A 81 -10.21 0.13 -28.13
N LYS A 82 -9.72 -0.62 -29.12
CA LYS A 82 -8.39 -0.45 -29.70
C LYS A 82 -8.43 -0.74 -31.20
N GLY A 83 -7.77 0.08 -32.02
CA GLY A 83 -7.53 -0.19 -33.44
C GLY A 83 -6.78 0.93 -34.14
N SER A 84 -6.79 0.95 -35.48
CA SER A 84 -5.98 1.86 -36.29
C SER A 84 -6.65 3.21 -36.57
N SER A 85 -7.97 3.29 -36.49
CA SER A 85 -8.75 4.53 -36.53
C SER A 85 -10.09 4.34 -35.82
N LEU A 86 -10.75 5.43 -35.42
CA LEU A 86 -12.03 5.35 -34.74
C LEU A 86 -13.11 4.68 -35.61
N VAL A 87 -13.20 5.03 -36.89
CA VAL A 87 -14.10 4.40 -37.87
C VAL A 87 -13.91 2.89 -37.92
N SER A 88 -12.67 2.43 -38.11
CA SER A 88 -12.36 0.99 -38.24
C SER A 88 -12.78 0.16 -37.02
N VAL A 89 -12.85 0.80 -35.85
CA VAL A 89 -13.15 0.15 -34.57
C VAL A 89 -14.64 0.21 -34.26
N ILE A 90 -15.28 1.35 -34.48
CA ILE A 90 -16.67 1.59 -34.08
C ILE A 90 -17.64 1.02 -35.11
N GLU A 91 -17.36 1.16 -36.42
CA GLU A 91 -18.28 0.73 -37.46
C GLU A 91 -18.72 -0.74 -37.40
N PRO A 92 -17.82 -1.71 -37.12
CA PRO A 92 -18.19 -3.12 -37.05
C PRO A 92 -19.17 -3.48 -35.92
N HIS A 93 -19.33 -2.61 -34.91
CA HIS A 93 -20.24 -2.86 -33.80
C HIS A 93 -21.70 -2.64 -34.25
N LYS A 94 -22.60 -3.54 -33.85
CA LYS A 94 -24.03 -3.36 -34.10
C LYS A 94 -24.57 -2.19 -33.28
N ARG A 95 -25.40 -1.34 -33.90
CA ARG A 95 -26.13 -0.30 -33.17
C ARG A 95 -27.08 -0.96 -32.17
N LYS A 96 -27.01 -0.56 -30.91
CA LYS A 96 -27.93 -0.96 -29.85
C LYS A 96 -29.28 -0.28 -30.08
N GLU A 97 -30.38 -1.00 -29.84
CA GLU A 97 -31.71 -0.40 -29.83
C GLU A 97 -31.85 0.59 -28.67
N LYS A 98 -32.56 1.71 -28.89
CA LYS A 98 -32.72 2.83 -27.93
C LYS A 98 -33.22 2.44 -26.54
N ASN A 99 -33.81 1.25 -26.36
CA ASN A 99 -34.42 0.79 -25.11
C ASN A 99 -33.61 -0.27 -24.37
N GLY A 100 -32.43 -0.65 -24.87
CA GLY A 100 -31.54 -1.60 -24.21
C GLY A 100 -30.43 -0.88 -23.47
N SER A 101 -30.70 -0.26 -22.31
CA SER A 101 -29.63 -0.10 -21.33
C SER A 101 -29.22 -1.51 -20.94
N GLY A 102 -28.18 -2.06 -21.58
CA GLY A 102 -27.72 -3.41 -21.30
C GLY A 102 -27.49 -3.52 -19.80
N LYS A 103 -28.32 -4.34 -19.13
CA LYS A 103 -28.15 -4.59 -17.70
C LYS A 103 -26.75 -5.14 -17.51
N PHE A 104 -25.95 -4.45 -16.70
CA PHE A 104 -24.62 -4.96 -16.38
C PHE A 104 -24.78 -6.35 -15.76
N PRO A 105 -23.92 -7.34 -16.08
CA PRO A 105 -24.00 -8.70 -15.51
C PRO A 105 -23.93 -8.80 -13.97
N PHE A 106 -23.89 -7.66 -13.24
CA PHE A 106 -23.80 -7.54 -11.79
C PHE A 106 -24.70 -6.40 -11.25
N GLU A 107 -25.73 -5.98 -11.98
CA GLU A 107 -26.56 -4.83 -11.59
C GLU A 107 -27.27 -5.01 -10.23
N SER A 108 -27.84 -6.19 -10.01
CA SER A 108 -28.47 -6.59 -8.73
C SER A 108 -27.47 -6.74 -7.57
N PHE A 109 -26.18 -6.77 -7.89
CA PHE A 109 -25.08 -6.89 -6.93
C PHE A 109 -24.59 -5.52 -6.47
N VAL A 110 -24.58 -4.51 -7.35
CA VAL A 110 -24.22 -3.13 -6.98
C VAL A 110 -25.25 -2.54 -6.02
N GLU A 111 -26.52 -2.92 -6.15
CA GLU A 111 -27.58 -2.51 -5.21
C GLU A 111 -27.43 -3.09 -3.80
N LYS A 112 -26.65 -4.16 -3.63
CA LYS A 112 -26.39 -4.78 -2.31
C LYS A 112 -25.22 -4.16 -1.55
N ILE A 113 -24.40 -3.33 -2.21
CA ILE A 113 -23.15 -2.80 -1.63
C ILE A 113 -23.24 -1.31 -1.27
N GLY A 114 -24.26 -0.61 -1.77
CA GLY A 114 -24.50 0.80 -1.47
C GLY A 114 -25.86 1.29 -1.98
N PRO A 115 -26.38 2.41 -1.45
CA PRO A 115 -27.70 2.93 -1.80
C PRO A 115 -27.73 3.68 -3.14
N THR A 116 -26.57 3.97 -3.71
CA THR A 116 -26.42 4.70 -4.96
C THR A 116 -25.32 4.09 -5.81
N ARG A 117 -25.43 4.30 -7.12
CA ARG A 117 -24.45 3.81 -8.10
C ARG A 117 -23.60 4.98 -8.58
N GLY A 118 -22.34 4.69 -8.91
CA GLY A 118 -21.48 5.62 -9.63
C GLY A 118 -22.16 6.20 -10.88
N THR A 119 -21.73 7.38 -11.28
CA THR A 119 -22.21 8.06 -12.48
C THR A 119 -21.03 8.51 -13.35
N ARG A 120 -21.34 8.87 -14.59
CA ARG A 120 -20.40 9.50 -15.50
C ARG A 120 -20.72 10.99 -15.53
N GLY A 121 -19.70 11.82 -15.59
CA GLY A 121 -19.83 13.27 -15.63
C GLY A 121 -18.44 13.88 -15.68
N THR A 122 -18.19 14.75 -16.66
CA THR A 122 -16.94 15.48 -16.75
C THR A 122 -16.87 16.58 -15.70
N GLN A 123 -15.66 16.93 -15.30
CA GLN A 123 -15.40 17.90 -14.24
C GLN A 123 -15.97 19.29 -14.57
N ASP A 124 -15.96 19.69 -15.84
CA ASP A 124 -16.58 20.94 -16.33
C ASP A 124 -18.11 20.98 -16.13
N LEU A 125 -18.77 19.82 -16.02
CA LEU A 125 -20.20 19.71 -15.76
C LEU A 125 -20.51 19.57 -14.25
N ILE A 126 -19.61 18.93 -13.50
CA ILE A 126 -19.80 18.67 -12.07
C ILE A 126 -19.46 19.88 -11.21
N GLU A 127 -18.35 20.58 -11.48
CA GLU A 127 -17.92 21.71 -10.66
C GLU A 127 -18.96 22.83 -10.56
N PRO A 128 -19.71 23.21 -11.62
CA PRO A 128 -20.79 24.19 -11.50
C PRO A 128 -21.89 23.77 -10.51
N VAL A 129 -22.22 22.47 -10.44
CA VAL A 129 -23.20 21.94 -9.47
C VAL A 129 -22.68 22.11 -8.04
N LEU A 130 -21.41 21.78 -7.81
CA LEU A 130 -20.79 21.92 -6.49
C LEU A 130 -20.68 23.39 -6.08
N LEU A 131 -20.30 24.27 -7.01
CA LEU A 131 -20.21 25.71 -6.77
C LEU A 131 -21.56 26.30 -6.40
N ALA A 132 -22.61 25.96 -7.16
CA ALA A 132 -23.97 26.40 -6.86
C ALA A 132 -24.41 25.90 -5.48
N ALA A 133 -24.15 24.63 -5.15
CA ALA A 133 -24.46 24.07 -3.84
C ALA A 133 -23.69 24.77 -2.71
N ALA A 134 -22.41 25.08 -2.89
CA ALA A 134 -21.58 25.73 -1.88
C ALA A 134 -22.09 27.15 -1.59
N ARG A 135 -22.39 27.92 -2.64
CA ARG A 135 -22.97 29.27 -2.52
C ARG A 135 -24.36 29.26 -1.90
N ASN A 136 -25.22 28.32 -2.30
CA ASN A 136 -26.58 28.20 -1.74
C ASN A 136 -26.57 27.86 -0.24
N ARG A 137 -25.47 27.29 0.28
CA ARG A 137 -25.26 27.02 1.71
C ARG A 137 -24.55 28.15 2.44
N GLY A 138 -24.29 29.28 1.78
CA GLY A 138 -23.62 30.44 2.36
C GLY A 138 -22.10 30.36 2.40
N GLY A 139 -21.47 29.46 1.63
CA GLY A 139 -20.01 29.39 1.55
C GLY A 139 -19.39 30.64 0.91
N ASP A 140 -18.32 31.17 1.51
CA ASP A 140 -17.53 32.27 0.96
C ASP A 140 -16.55 31.72 -0.09
N VAL A 141 -16.93 31.82 -1.37
CA VAL A 141 -16.16 31.28 -2.51
C VAL A 141 -15.74 32.39 -3.45
N ARG A 142 -14.43 32.65 -3.54
CA ARG A 142 -13.83 33.76 -4.28
C ARG A 142 -12.97 33.29 -5.44
N PHE A 143 -13.48 33.49 -6.65
CA PHE A 143 -12.69 33.36 -7.87
C PHE A 143 -11.83 34.62 -8.09
N ASN A 144 -10.89 34.57 -9.03
CA ASN A 144 -9.87 35.60 -9.24
C ASN A 144 -9.05 35.95 -8.00
N THR A 145 -9.00 35.08 -6.99
CA THR A 145 -8.27 35.31 -5.75
C THR A 145 -7.19 34.26 -5.59
N GLU A 146 -5.92 34.68 -5.59
CA GLU A 146 -4.77 33.78 -5.52
C GLU A 146 -4.08 33.87 -4.15
N CYS A 147 -3.85 32.73 -3.50
CA CYS A 147 -2.96 32.67 -2.32
C CYS A 147 -1.51 32.72 -2.80
N ILE A 148 -0.84 33.85 -2.59
CA ILE A 148 0.54 34.09 -3.07
C ILE A 148 1.59 33.86 -1.98
N ALA A 149 1.20 33.93 -0.72
CA ALA A 149 2.07 33.65 0.41
C ALA A 149 1.26 33.14 1.60
N PHE A 150 1.89 32.33 2.43
CA PHE A 150 1.40 31.94 3.74
C PHE A 150 2.56 31.77 4.70
N ASP A 151 2.24 31.84 5.99
CA ASP A 151 3.06 31.50 7.14
C ASP A 151 2.16 30.85 8.21
N GLN A 152 2.73 30.05 9.12
CA GLN A 152 1.98 29.39 10.18
C GLN A 152 2.71 29.41 11.53
N ASP A 153 1.93 29.48 12.59
CA ASP A 153 2.39 29.37 13.97
C ASP A 153 1.41 28.53 14.82
N ASP A 154 1.65 28.46 16.12
CA ASP A 154 0.82 27.70 17.06
C ASP A 154 -0.63 28.23 17.14
N ASN A 155 -0.89 29.47 16.70
CA ASN A 155 -2.21 30.13 16.76
C ASN A 155 -2.97 30.08 15.44
N GLY A 156 -2.33 29.78 14.32
CA GLY A 156 -3.02 29.70 13.03
C GLY A 156 -2.14 29.86 11.80
N ILE A 157 -2.80 30.07 10.67
CA ILE A 157 -2.25 30.39 9.36
C ILE A 157 -2.48 31.87 9.07
N LYS A 158 -1.43 32.57 8.62
CA LYS A 158 -1.54 33.90 8.01
C LYS A 158 -1.26 33.77 6.52
N ALA A 159 -2.26 34.03 5.68
CA ALA A 159 -2.16 33.93 4.24
C ALA A 159 -2.39 35.27 3.54
N THR A 160 -1.60 35.56 2.51
CA THR A 160 -1.70 36.76 1.66
C THR A 160 -2.39 36.39 0.36
N MET A 161 -3.55 36.99 0.14
CA MET A 161 -4.37 36.84 -1.05
C MET A 161 -4.09 37.99 -2.01
N ARG A 162 -4.04 37.70 -3.31
CA ARG A 162 -4.01 38.68 -4.38
C ARG A 162 -5.28 38.58 -5.21
N ASP A 163 -6.01 39.68 -5.33
CA ASP A 163 -7.06 39.79 -6.34
C ASP A 163 -6.39 39.98 -7.71
N ARG A 164 -6.66 39.07 -8.64
CA ARG A 164 -6.05 39.06 -9.97
C ARG A 164 -6.69 40.05 -10.93
N SER A 165 -7.83 40.65 -10.57
CA SER A 165 -8.51 41.65 -11.39
C SER A 165 -7.87 43.03 -11.28
N ASP A 166 -7.39 43.42 -10.08
CA ASP A 166 -6.79 44.74 -9.83
C ASP A 166 -5.39 44.67 -9.19
N GLY A 167 -4.91 43.48 -8.83
CA GLY A 167 -3.60 43.26 -8.21
C GLY A 167 -3.56 43.58 -6.71
N SER A 168 -4.68 43.94 -6.10
CA SER A 168 -4.74 44.29 -4.68
C SER A 168 -4.43 43.09 -3.78
N GLU A 169 -3.73 43.34 -2.67
CA GLU A 169 -3.36 42.30 -1.72
C GLU A 169 -4.10 42.47 -0.40
N SER A 170 -4.51 41.35 0.19
CA SER A 170 -5.21 41.29 1.48
C SER A 170 -4.69 40.14 2.33
N ILE A 171 -4.89 40.23 3.65
CA ILE A 171 -4.45 39.22 4.61
C ILE A 171 -5.66 38.50 5.18
N VAL A 172 -5.58 37.17 5.17
CA VAL A 172 -6.51 36.24 5.81
C VAL A 172 -5.78 35.56 6.96
N HIS A 173 -6.39 35.55 8.14
CA HIS A 173 -6.01 34.69 9.26
C HIS A 173 -6.98 33.52 9.33
N ALA A 174 -6.45 32.30 9.40
CA ALA A 174 -7.26 31.10 9.53
C ALA A 174 -6.71 30.12 10.57
N ASP A 175 -7.57 29.32 11.20
CA ASP A 175 -7.10 28.33 12.18
C ASP A 175 -6.41 27.16 11.48
N TYR A 176 -6.91 26.77 10.30
CA TYR A 176 -6.35 25.71 9.44
C TYR A 176 -6.42 26.07 7.96
N MET A 177 -5.57 25.43 7.14
CA MET A 177 -5.57 25.56 5.68
C MET A 177 -5.69 24.19 4.99
N ILE A 178 -6.56 24.09 3.98
CA ILE A 178 -6.62 22.95 3.05
C ILE A 178 -6.07 23.40 1.69
N ALA A 179 -4.95 22.84 1.28
CA ALA A 179 -4.35 23.04 -0.03
C ALA A 179 -4.90 22.00 -1.02
N ALA A 180 -5.88 22.43 -1.83
CA ALA A 180 -6.49 21.68 -2.93
C ALA A 180 -6.16 22.36 -4.29
N ASP A 181 -4.96 22.93 -4.39
CA ASP A 181 -4.48 23.81 -5.48
C ASP A 181 -3.87 23.05 -6.67
N GLY A 182 -4.01 21.72 -6.68
CA GLY A 182 -3.82 20.86 -7.85
C GLY A 182 -2.38 20.36 -8.07
N ALA A 183 -2.15 19.71 -9.21
CA ALA A 183 -0.88 19.05 -9.52
C ALA A 183 0.34 20.01 -9.46
N GLY A 184 0.15 21.25 -9.89
CA GLY A 184 1.17 22.31 -9.84
C GLY A 184 1.25 23.07 -8.52
N SER A 185 0.71 22.53 -7.41
CA SER A 185 0.56 23.19 -6.10
C SER A 185 1.76 24.07 -5.71
N PRO A 186 1.62 25.41 -5.77
CA PRO A 186 2.63 26.32 -5.26
C PRO A 186 2.82 26.17 -3.75
N ILE A 187 1.77 25.78 -3.03
CA ILE A 187 1.83 25.54 -1.58
C ILE A 187 2.77 24.37 -1.28
N ARG A 188 2.59 23.23 -1.95
CA ARG A 188 3.46 22.05 -1.79
C ARG A 188 4.91 22.40 -2.11
N GLN A 189 5.15 23.17 -3.17
CA GLN A 189 6.50 23.61 -3.55
C GLN A 189 7.13 24.52 -2.50
N LYS A 190 6.38 25.49 -1.98
CA LYS A 190 6.87 26.44 -0.96
C LYS A 190 7.20 25.75 0.38
N LEU A 191 6.45 24.70 0.73
CA LEU A 191 6.73 23.86 1.89
C LEU A 191 7.94 22.94 1.71
N GLY A 192 8.47 22.77 0.49
CA GLY A 192 9.56 21.84 0.22
C GLY A 192 9.17 20.37 0.39
N VAL A 193 7.88 20.05 0.22
CA VAL A 193 7.33 18.70 0.41
C VAL A 193 7.96 17.71 -0.57
N GLN A 194 8.50 16.64 -0.02
CA GLN A 194 9.02 15.52 -0.80
C GLN A 194 7.87 14.68 -1.36
N THR A 195 8.06 14.15 -2.56
CA THR A 195 7.09 13.28 -3.23
C THR A 195 7.77 12.01 -3.73
N THR A 196 7.09 10.88 -3.59
CA THR A 196 7.51 9.56 -4.08
C THR A 196 6.62 9.10 -5.25
N GLY A 197 7.07 8.12 -6.02
CA GLY A 197 6.32 7.55 -7.14
C GLY A 197 7.14 7.41 -8.42
N ALA A 198 6.56 6.80 -9.45
CA ALA A 198 7.23 6.52 -10.72
C ALA A 198 7.56 7.78 -11.55
N GLY A 199 7.09 8.96 -11.14
CA GLY A 199 7.31 10.20 -11.88
C GLY A 199 6.49 10.25 -13.17
N THR A 200 7.04 10.89 -14.20
CA THR A 200 6.39 11.06 -15.50
C THR A 200 6.44 9.74 -16.29
N LEU A 201 5.28 9.25 -16.72
CA LEU A 201 5.12 7.97 -17.45
C LEU A 201 5.08 8.15 -18.97
N GLY A 202 4.97 9.38 -19.45
CA GLY A 202 4.88 9.69 -20.87
C GLY A 202 4.59 11.17 -21.11
N TYR A 203 4.58 11.55 -22.38
CA TYR A 203 4.34 12.93 -22.80
C TYR A 203 3.17 12.97 -23.77
N LEU A 204 2.08 13.60 -23.34
CA LEU A 204 0.84 13.66 -24.09
C LEU A 204 0.43 15.10 -24.36
N LEU A 205 -0.32 15.32 -25.43
CA LEU A 205 -1.08 16.53 -25.68
C LEU A 205 -2.57 16.21 -25.52
N ASN A 206 -3.24 16.96 -24.65
CA ASN A 206 -4.69 16.96 -24.52
C ASN A 206 -5.28 17.89 -25.57
N ILE A 207 -5.80 17.31 -26.65
CA ILE A 207 -6.45 18.05 -27.74
C ILE A 207 -7.96 18.00 -27.51
N LEU A 208 -8.54 19.12 -27.07
CA LEU A 208 -9.99 19.29 -26.99
C LEU A 208 -10.48 19.82 -28.34
N PHE A 209 -11.42 19.10 -28.95
CA PHE A 209 -11.94 19.46 -30.27
C PHE A 209 -13.43 19.19 -30.41
N GLU A 210 -14.02 19.83 -31.42
CA GLU A 210 -15.39 19.61 -31.85
C GLU A 210 -15.42 19.00 -33.25
N ALA A 211 -16.17 17.92 -33.41
CA ALA A 211 -16.44 17.25 -34.68
C ALA A 211 -17.71 16.41 -34.55
N ASP A 212 -18.66 16.57 -35.47
CA ASP A 212 -19.93 15.83 -35.42
C ASP A 212 -19.75 14.36 -35.84
N LEU A 213 -19.71 13.47 -34.86
CA LEU A 213 -19.56 12.03 -35.06
C LEU A 213 -20.85 11.26 -34.80
N ARG A 214 -22.02 11.93 -34.71
CA ARG A 214 -23.30 11.29 -34.35
C ARG A 214 -23.63 10.10 -35.23
N GLU A 215 -23.42 10.23 -36.54
CA GLU A 215 -23.65 9.12 -37.49
C GLU A 215 -22.79 7.90 -37.13
N LEU A 216 -21.52 8.11 -36.76
CA LEU A 216 -20.61 7.05 -36.37
C LEU A 216 -21.00 6.43 -35.01
N VAL A 217 -21.32 7.23 -34.00
CA VAL A 217 -21.37 6.72 -32.61
C VAL A 217 -22.77 6.43 -32.07
N GLN A 218 -23.84 6.92 -32.70
CA GLN A 218 -25.20 6.73 -32.17
C GLN A 218 -25.59 5.24 -32.14
N GLY A 219 -25.93 4.72 -30.95
CA GLY A 219 -26.14 3.30 -30.68
C GLY A 219 -24.86 2.47 -30.58
N ARG A 220 -23.68 3.09 -30.69
CA ARG A 220 -22.33 2.51 -30.60
C ARG A 220 -21.45 3.36 -29.68
N GLU A 221 -22.05 3.94 -28.66
CA GLU A 221 -21.40 4.85 -27.72
C GLU A 221 -20.23 4.12 -27.03
N PHE A 222 -19.15 4.85 -26.81
CA PHE A 222 -17.94 4.31 -26.18
C PHE A 222 -17.39 5.25 -25.11
N SER A 223 -16.53 4.71 -24.25
CA SER A 223 -15.83 5.48 -23.21
C SER A 223 -14.47 5.96 -23.71
N MET A 224 -13.65 5.04 -24.19
CA MET A 224 -12.27 5.29 -24.62
C MET A 224 -11.94 4.46 -25.86
N CYS A 225 -11.14 4.99 -26.78
CA CYS A 225 -10.67 4.27 -27.96
C CYS A 225 -9.19 4.55 -28.19
N LEU A 226 -8.35 3.53 -28.00
CA LEU A 226 -6.90 3.62 -28.23
C LEU A 226 -6.62 3.47 -29.73
N ILE A 227 -5.90 4.43 -30.28
CA ILE A 227 -5.52 4.49 -31.69
C ILE A 227 -4.04 4.17 -31.82
N GLU A 228 -3.75 3.14 -32.64
CA GLU A 228 -2.40 2.76 -33.05
C GLU A 228 -2.31 2.82 -34.58
N HIS A 229 -1.69 3.89 -35.08
CA HIS A 229 -1.49 4.11 -36.50
C HIS A 229 -0.02 4.54 -36.74
N PRO A 230 0.62 4.18 -37.88
CA PRO A 230 2.03 4.51 -38.13
C PRO A 230 2.39 6.00 -38.01
N LYS A 231 1.41 6.88 -38.21
CA LYS A 231 1.57 8.35 -38.11
C LYS A 231 1.03 8.98 -36.82
N VAL A 232 0.21 8.26 -36.05
CA VAL A 232 -0.47 8.83 -34.88
C VAL A 232 -0.74 7.75 -33.85
N ARG A 233 -0.37 8.02 -32.60
CA ARG A 233 -0.72 7.19 -31.44
C ARG A 233 -1.42 8.07 -30.43
N GLY A 234 -2.57 7.62 -29.94
CA GLY A 234 -3.32 8.40 -28.96
C GLY A 234 -4.58 7.74 -28.48
N LEU A 235 -5.29 8.41 -27.58
CA LEU A 235 -6.52 7.89 -26.97
C LEU A 235 -7.66 8.89 -27.15
N PHE A 236 -8.75 8.47 -27.79
CA PHE A 236 -10.00 9.22 -27.76
C PHE A 236 -10.72 9.01 -26.43
N THR A 237 -11.24 10.08 -25.86
CA THR A 237 -12.19 10.05 -24.75
C THR A 237 -13.44 10.89 -25.10
N SER A 238 -14.61 10.25 -24.99
CA SER A 238 -15.94 10.83 -25.30
C SER A 238 -16.43 11.86 -24.26
N ILE A 239 -16.77 13.09 -24.63
CA ILE A 239 -17.34 14.06 -23.66
C ILE A 239 -18.87 14.00 -23.63
N ASN A 240 -19.50 13.80 -24.78
CA ASN A 240 -20.96 13.73 -24.89
C ASN A 240 -21.43 12.74 -25.96
N ASN A 241 -20.51 11.89 -26.46
CA ASN A 241 -20.76 10.92 -27.54
C ASN A 241 -21.53 11.53 -28.73
N SER A 242 -21.19 12.76 -29.12
CA SER A 242 -21.79 13.40 -30.28
C SER A 242 -20.79 14.30 -30.99
N ASN A 243 -20.52 15.49 -30.43
CA ASN A 243 -19.70 16.49 -31.08
C ASN A 243 -18.46 16.94 -30.29
N ARG A 244 -18.38 16.70 -28.97
CA ARG A 244 -17.24 17.12 -28.14
C ARG A 244 -16.37 15.92 -27.77
N TRP A 245 -15.06 16.06 -28.00
CA TRP A 245 -14.09 14.98 -27.85
C TRP A 245 -12.76 15.47 -27.28
N VAL A 246 -12.05 14.60 -26.57
CA VAL A 246 -10.61 14.79 -26.28
C VAL A 246 -9.82 13.70 -26.98
N PHE A 247 -8.74 14.09 -27.64
CA PHE A 247 -7.71 13.18 -28.12
C PHE A 247 -6.42 13.40 -27.34
N HIS A 248 -5.99 12.38 -26.59
CA HIS A 248 -4.71 12.36 -25.90
C HIS A 248 -3.64 11.86 -26.88
N LEU A 249 -2.98 12.79 -27.55
CA LEU A 249 -1.94 12.49 -28.55
C LEU A 249 -0.61 12.24 -27.85
N SER A 250 0.04 11.12 -28.12
CA SER A 250 1.41 10.87 -27.64
C SER A 250 2.43 11.60 -28.50
N TYR A 251 3.44 12.17 -27.87
CA TYR A 251 4.65 12.67 -28.52
C TYR A 251 5.88 12.22 -27.75
N ASP A 252 7.05 12.28 -28.39
CA ASP A 252 8.29 11.70 -27.90
C ASP A 252 9.44 12.73 -27.90
N PRO A 253 9.67 13.41 -26.76
CA PRO A 253 10.77 14.35 -26.61
C PRO A 253 12.16 13.75 -26.92
N SER A 254 12.34 12.43 -26.74
CA SER A 254 13.63 11.78 -27.02
C SER A 254 13.96 11.75 -28.52
N LYS A 255 12.94 11.86 -29.38
CA LYS A 255 13.08 12.00 -30.84
C LYS A 255 13.19 13.45 -31.30
N GLY A 256 13.26 14.40 -30.36
CA GLY A 256 13.34 15.82 -30.64
C GLY A 256 11.99 16.51 -30.86
N GLU A 257 10.87 15.81 -30.68
CA GLU A 257 9.53 16.40 -30.76
C GLU A 257 9.28 17.37 -29.59
N LYS A 258 8.70 18.53 -29.90
CA LYS A 258 8.38 19.57 -28.94
C LYS A 258 6.91 19.93 -29.04
N VAL A 259 6.34 20.43 -27.95
CA VAL A 259 4.95 20.93 -27.92
C VAL A 259 4.69 21.95 -29.04
N GLY A 260 5.69 22.79 -29.36
CA GLY A 260 5.60 23.79 -30.44
C GLY A 260 5.47 23.21 -31.86
N ASP A 261 5.79 21.94 -32.07
CA ASP A 261 5.68 21.27 -33.38
C ASP A 261 4.21 20.90 -33.70
N PHE A 262 3.33 20.97 -32.71
CA PHE A 262 1.92 20.60 -32.81
C PHE A 262 1.03 21.84 -32.92
N SER A 263 1.11 22.53 -34.06
CA SER A 263 0.19 23.62 -34.40
C SER A 263 -1.26 23.13 -34.48
N PRO A 264 -2.27 24.02 -34.34
CA PRO A 264 -3.68 23.64 -34.51
C PRO A 264 -3.95 22.90 -35.81
N GLN A 265 -3.36 23.33 -36.92
CA GLN A 265 -3.49 22.69 -38.23
C GLN A 265 -2.90 21.27 -38.21
N ARG A 266 -1.71 21.10 -37.60
CA ARG A 266 -1.08 19.78 -37.47
C ARG A 266 -1.89 18.83 -36.58
N CYS A 267 -2.42 19.34 -35.47
CA CYS A 267 -3.31 18.58 -34.59
C CYS A 267 -4.60 18.16 -35.31
N GLU A 268 -5.18 19.05 -36.12
CA GLU A 268 -6.36 18.76 -36.94
C GLU A 268 -6.08 17.60 -37.91
N GLU A 269 -4.96 17.65 -38.64
CA GLU A 269 -4.52 16.57 -39.54
C GLU A 269 -4.39 15.22 -38.80
N LEU A 270 -3.72 15.21 -37.65
CA LEU A 270 -3.50 14.00 -36.86
C LEU A 270 -4.82 13.45 -36.28
N VAL A 271 -5.73 14.32 -35.85
CA VAL A 271 -7.08 13.94 -35.40
C VAL A 271 -7.88 13.33 -36.55
N LYS A 272 -7.86 13.90 -37.75
CA LYS A 272 -8.54 13.33 -38.93
C LYS A 272 -8.01 11.94 -39.30
N ILE A 273 -6.69 11.74 -39.23
CA ILE A 273 -6.07 10.43 -39.41
C ILE A 273 -6.57 9.45 -38.33
N ALA A 274 -6.55 9.86 -37.06
CA ALA A 274 -6.99 9.02 -35.95
C ALA A 274 -8.50 8.70 -36.00
N LEU A 275 -9.32 9.63 -36.51
CA LEU A 275 -10.74 9.38 -36.75
C LEU A 275 -10.95 8.38 -37.89
N GLY A 276 -10.12 8.43 -38.93
CA GLY A 276 -10.36 7.71 -40.19
C GLY A 276 -11.35 8.43 -41.10
N LEU A 277 -11.50 9.75 -40.93
CA LEU A 277 -12.43 10.60 -41.67
C LEU A 277 -11.65 11.82 -42.21
N PRO A 278 -11.16 11.79 -43.46
CA PRO A 278 -10.32 12.87 -43.99
C PRO A 278 -11.10 14.17 -44.26
N ASP A 279 -12.39 14.07 -44.58
CA ASP A 279 -13.21 15.20 -45.02
C ASP A 279 -14.08 15.81 -43.90
N ILE A 280 -14.00 15.31 -42.67
CA ILE A 280 -14.80 15.83 -41.55
C ILE A 280 -14.30 17.20 -41.10
N GLU A 281 -15.22 18.09 -40.74
CA GLU A 281 -14.89 19.36 -40.09
C GLU A 281 -14.44 19.11 -38.65
N VAL A 282 -13.27 19.63 -38.29
CA VAL A 282 -12.68 19.51 -36.95
C VAL A 282 -12.30 20.90 -36.46
N GLU A 283 -12.91 21.36 -35.38
CA GLU A 283 -12.55 22.62 -34.72
C GLU A 283 -11.71 22.32 -33.47
N ILE A 284 -10.42 22.69 -33.48
CA ILE A 284 -9.56 22.57 -32.30
C ILE A 284 -9.88 23.70 -31.32
N LYS A 285 -10.37 23.36 -30.13
CA LYS A 285 -10.69 24.34 -29.07
C LYS A 285 -9.49 24.61 -28.17
N SER A 286 -8.65 23.61 -27.93
CA SER A 286 -7.47 23.75 -27.07
C SER A 286 -6.48 22.60 -27.26
N ILE A 287 -5.19 22.90 -27.07
CA ILE A 287 -4.09 21.94 -27.04
C ILE A 287 -3.28 22.21 -25.76
N LEU A 288 -3.24 21.25 -24.84
CA LEU A 288 -2.51 21.40 -23.57
C LEU A 288 -1.51 20.25 -23.37
N PRO A 289 -0.23 20.54 -23.06
CA PRO A 289 0.70 19.50 -22.66
C PRO A 289 0.27 18.86 -21.35
N TRP A 290 0.44 17.55 -21.27
CA TRP A 290 0.08 16.77 -20.10
C TRP A 290 1.03 15.59 -19.93
N GLU A 291 1.55 15.47 -18.72
CA GLU A 291 2.41 14.39 -18.30
C GLU A 291 1.63 13.48 -17.35
N PRO A 292 1.20 12.28 -17.78
CA PRO A 292 0.68 11.27 -16.87
C PRO A 292 1.76 10.97 -15.83
N THR A 293 1.46 11.26 -14.57
CA THR A 293 2.45 11.29 -13.51
C THR A 293 1.96 10.48 -12.33
N VAL A 294 2.86 9.72 -11.70
CA VAL A 294 2.66 9.15 -10.35
C VAL A 294 3.57 9.90 -9.38
N ARG A 295 2.98 10.78 -8.56
CA ARG A 295 3.68 11.53 -7.51
C ARG A 295 2.79 11.64 -6.28
N VAL A 296 3.25 11.20 -5.14
CA VAL A 296 2.51 11.23 -3.87
C VAL A 296 3.36 11.90 -2.81
N ALA A 297 2.83 12.92 -2.15
CA ALA A 297 3.48 13.58 -1.02
C ALA A 297 3.72 12.54 0.09
N GLU A 298 4.90 12.60 0.72
CA GLU A 298 5.25 11.68 1.82
C GLU A 298 4.37 11.90 3.05
N GLN A 299 3.86 13.13 3.22
CA GLN A 299 2.91 13.52 4.26
C GLN A 299 1.85 14.41 3.64
N PHE A 300 0.62 14.30 4.11
CA PHE A 300 -0.50 15.15 3.74
C PHE A 300 -0.78 16.23 4.80
N GLN A 301 -0.19 16.15 6.00
CA GLN A 301 -0.30 17.18 7.04
C GLN A 301 1.04 17.85 7.36
N TYR A 302 1.04 19.19 7.38
CA TYR A 302 2.17 20.04 7.77
C TYR A 302 1.72 21.09 8.78
N GLY A 303 1.74 20.72 10.07
CA GLY A 303 1.21 21.56 11.14
C GLY A 303 -0.30 21.78 10.97
N ARG A 304 -0.69 23.03 10.72
CA ARG A 304 -2.08 23.47 10.49
C ARG A 304 -2.51 23.44 9.03
N LEU A 305 -1.66 22.94 8.13
CA LEU A 305 -1.88 22.87 6.68
C LEU A 305 -2.05 21.42 6.21
N PHE A 306 -3.07 21.17 5.38
CA PHE A 306 -3.40 19.84 4.85
C PHE A 306 -3.41 19.84 3.33
N LEU A 307 -2.66 18.94 2.68
CA LEU A 307 -2.69 18.72 1.24
C LEU A 307 -3.81 17.76 0.87
N ALA A 308 -4.59 18.05 -0.19
CA ALA A 308 -5.65 17.16 -0.67
C ALA A 308 -5.75 17.09 -2.20
N GLY A 309 -6.23 15.96 -2.74
CA GLY A 309 -6.35 15.75 -4.19
C GLY A 309 -4.99 15.79 -4.90
N ASP A 310 -4.93 16.32 -6.12
CA ASP A 310 -3.69 16.39 -6.91
C ASP A 310 -2.55 17.20 -6.25
N ALA A 311 -2.86 18.02 -5.24
CA ALA A 311 -1.83 18.65 -4.42
C ALA A 311 -1.08 17.62 -3.58
N ALA A 312 -1.74 16.56 -3.15
CA ALA A 312 -1.23 15.47 -2.33
C ALA A 312 -0.81 14.23 -3.14
N HIS A 313 -1.60 13.84 -4.14
CA HIS A 313 -1.36 12.64 -4.96
C HIS A 313 -1.78 12.85 -6.42
N GLN A 314 -0.80 12.76 -7.32
CA GLN A 314 -0.97 12.81 -8.76
C GLN A 314 -0.93 11.41 -9.32
N MET A 315 -1.84 11.13 -10.23
CA MET A 315 -1.94 9.85 -10.90
C MET A 315 -2.47 10.05 -12.33
N PRO A 316 -2.17 9.12 -13.25
CA PRO A 316 -2.88 9.04 -14.52
C PRO A 316 -4.40 8.86 -14.32
N PRO A 317 -5.23 9.13 -15.35
CA PRO A 317 -6.68 8.99 -15.27
C PRO A 317 -7.12 7.52 -15.39
N TRP A 318 -6.18 6.57 -15.48
CA TRP A 318 -6.43 5.16 -15.70
C TRP A 318 -7.05 4.53 -14.44
N GLY A 319 -8.36 4.29 -14.49
CA GLY A 319 -9.17 3.85 -13.35
C GLY A 319 -10.05 4.93 -12.72
N GLY A 320 -9.92 6.19 -13.17
CA GLY A 320 -10.80 7.29 -12.80
C GLY A 320 -10.77 7.66 -11.32
N GLN A 321 -9.65 7.44 -10.62
CA GLN A 321 -9.61 7.58 -9.16
C GLN A 321 -9.20 8.97 -8.65
N GLY A 322 -8.37 9.74 -9.37
CA GLY A 322 -7.78 10.99 -8.85
C GLY A 322 -8.77 11.93 -8.14
N ALA A 323 -9.79 12.40 -8.87
CA ALA A 323 -10.82 13.27 -8.29
C ALA A 323 -11.60 12.58 -7.14
N ASN A 324 -11.95 11.30 -7.28
CA ASN A 324 -12.70 10.56 -6.27
C ASN A 324 -11.91 10.39 -4.97
N THR A 325 -10.62 10.08 -5.07
CA THR A 325 -9.71 10.00 -3.92
C THR A 325 -9.55 11.36 -3.26
N GLY A 326 -9.40 12.43 -4.05
CA GLY A 326 -9.35 13.81 -3.53
C GLY A 326 -10.61 14.22 -2.76
N ILE A 327 -11.80 13.86 -3.26
CA ILE A 327 -13.08 14.11 -2.57
C ILE A 327 -13.14 13.30 -1.26
N ALA A 328 -12.67 12.06 -1.27
CA ALA A 328 -12.60 11.23 -0.07
C ALA A 328 -11.60 11.75 0.97
N ASP A 329 -10.51 12.41 0.53
CA ASP A 329 -9.58 13.07 1.44
C ASP A 329 -10.27 14.16 2.24
N VAL A 330 -10.97 15.07 1.55
CA VAL A 330 -11.59 16.22 2.21
C VAL A 330 -12.84 15.83 3.01
N HIS A 331 -13.52 14.73 2.63
CA HIS A 331 -14.56 14.13 3.48
C HIS A 331 -13.96 13.57 4.78
N ASN A 332 -12.84 12.86 4.70
CA ASN A 332 -12.14 12.34 5.88
C ASN A 332 -11.64 13.48 6.80
N LEU A 333 -11.17 14.59 6.22
CA LEU A 333 -10.63 15.71 6.97
C LEU A 333 -11.71 16.61 7.60
N ALA A 334 -12.81 16.86 6.89
CA ALA A 334 -13.80 17.88 7.29
C ALA A 334 -14.42 17.62 8.67
N TRP A 335 -14.81 16.38 8.97
CA TRP A 335 -15.39 16.06 10.28
C TRP A 335 -14.35 16.16 11.42
N LYS A 336 -13.07 15.84 11.13
CA LYS A 336 -11.97 15.92 12.09
C LYS A 336 -11.70 17.37 12.46
N LEU A 337 -11.57 18.24 11.45
CA LEU A 337 -11.46 19.69 11.64
C LEU A 337 -12.65 20.23 12.41
N ALA A 338 -13.88 19.86 12.03
CA ALA A 338 -15.07 20.31 12.74
C ALA A 338 -15.10 19.87 14.20
N THR A 339 -14.64 18.66 14.51
CA THR A 339 -14.63 18.15 15.89
C THR A 339 -13.61 18.91 16.75
N VAL A 340 -12.42 19.21 16.19
CA VAL A 340 -11.39 19.99 16.88
C VAL A 340 -11.81 21.46 17.03
N LEU A 341 -12.34 22.09 15.99
CA LEU A 341 -12.79 23.49 16.02
C LEU A 341 -13.98 23.72 16.97
N HIS A 342 -14.81 22.70 17.20
CA HIS A 342 -15.85 22.74 18.23
C HIS A 342 -15.33 22.43 19.65
N GLY A 343 -14.03 22.20 19.83
CA GLY A 343 -13.41 21.89 21.12
C GLY A 343 -13.77 20.49 21.67
N ARG A 344 -14.19 19.56 20.80
CA ARG A 344 -14.64 18.22 21.20
C ARG A 344 -13.56 17.13 21.04
N ALA A 345 -12.44 17.47 20.40
CA ALA A 345 -11.27 16.62 20.27
C ALA A 345 -9.99 17.47 20.28
N THR A 346 -8.87 16.84 20.62
CA THR A 346 -7.55 17.47 20.53
C THR A 346 -7.01 17.38 19.09
N GLU A 347 -5.96 18.15 18.79
CA GLU A 347 -5.29 18.12 17.48
C GLU A 347 -4.69 16.75 17.12
N ALA A 348 -4.53 15.84 18.09
CA ALA A 348 -4.13 14.45 17.84
C ALA A 348 -5.11 13.73 16.90
N LEU A 349 -6.39 14.12 16.88
CA LEU A 349 -7.36 13.60 15.92
C LEU A 349 -6.98 13.97 14.48
N LEU A 350 -6.42 15.16 14.25
CA LEU A 350 -6.04 15.62 12.91
C LEU A 350 -4.89 14.79 12.33
N ALA A 351 -3.94 14.35 13.17
CA ALA A 351 -2.84 13.49 12.77
C ALA A 351 -3.29 12.16 12.12
N THR A 352 -4.52 11.71 12.42
CA THR A 352 -5.08 10.52 11.77
C THR A 352 -5.39 10.73 10.29
N TYR A 353 -5.53 11.97 9.81
CA TYR A 353 -5.72 12.25 8.38
C TYR A 353 -4.54 11.72 7.56
N ASP A 354 -3.32 12.02 7.98
CA ASP A 354 -2.10 11.57 7.33
C ASP A 354 -2.01 10.04 7.31
N ALA A 355 -2.14 9.43 8.49
CA ALA A 355 -2.07 7.98 8.69
C ALA A 355 -3.12 7.21 7.86
N GLU A 356 -4.28 7.80 7.60
CA GLU A 356 -5.36 7.15 6.86
C GLU A 356 -5.31 7.42 5.35
N ARG A 357 -4.89 8.61 4.93
CA ARG A 357 -5.02 9.07 3.54
C ARG A 357 -3.74 8.92 2.71
N VAL A 358 -2.55 9.03 3.31
CA VAL A 358 -1.28 8.81 2.60
C VAL A 358 -1.21 7.39 2.01
N PRO A 359 -1.50 6.30 2.75
CA PRO A 359 -1.41 4.94 2.21
C PRO A 359 -2.37 4.71 1.03
N ILE A 360 -3.53 5.35 1.06
CA ILE A 360 -4.54 5.24 -0.01
C ILE A 360 -4.14 6.04 -1.24
N GLY A 361 -3.66 7.28 -1.04
CA GLY A 361 -3.11 8.08 -2.12
C GLY A 361 -1.99 7.33 -2.85
N ARG A 362 -1.08 6.69 -2.11
CA ARG A 362 0.00 5.84 -2.65
C ARG A 362 -0.54 4.65 -3.45
N LEU A 363 -1.35 3.80 -2.80
CA LEU A 363 -1.92 2.61 -3.43
C LEU A 363 -2.64 2.94 -4.73
N VAL A 364 -3.50 3.94 -4.70
CA VAL A 364 -4.33 4.29 -5.87
C VAL A 364 -3.49 4.89 -6.99
N SER A 365 -2.49 5.71 -6.66
CA SER A 365 -1.60 6.31 -7.66
C SER A 365 -0.73 5.26 -8.35
N GLU A 366 -0.19 4.31 -7.59
CA GLU A 366 0.58 3.18 -8.11
C GLU A 366 -0.27 2.26 -8.98
N GLU A 367 -1.49 1.92 -8.55
CA GLU A 367 -2.40 1.08 -9.34
C GLU A 367 -2.79 1.73 -10.67
N SER A 368 -2.98 3.06 -10.66
CA SER A 368 -3.26 3.83 -11.85
C SER A 368 -2.05 3.91 -12.77
N GLY A 369 -0.85 4.14 -12.21
CA GLY A 369 0.42 4.10 -12.95
C GLY A 369 0.66 2.76 -13.63
N ALA A 370 0.42 1.67 -12.93
CA ALA A 370 0.56 0.31 -13.47
C ALA A 370 -0.43 -0.02 -14.61
N ALA A 371 -1.44 0.82 -14.84
CA ALA A 371 -2.36 0.70 -15.97
C ALA A 371 -1.93 1.53 -17.20
N ALA A 372 -0.83 2.29 -17.09
CA ALA A 372 -0.24 3.00 -18.22
C ALA A 372 0.62 2.06 -19.08
N ASP A 373 0.66 2.30 -20.39
CA ASP A 373 1.65 1.73 -21.31
C ASP A 373 2.95 2.55 -21.31
N GLU A 374 3.93 2.12 -22.12
CA GLU A 374 5.24 2.79 -22.25
C GLU A 374 5.18 4.24 -22.76
N HIS A 375 4.02 4.68 -23.26
CA HIS A 375 3.77 6.05 -23.73
C HIS A 375 2.90 6.85 -22.75
N GLY A 376 2.58 6.28 -21.59
CA GLY A 376 1.69 6.90 -20.60
C GLY A 376 0.20 6.79 -20.94
N LEU A 377 -0.19 6.11 -22.03
CA LEU A 377 -1.58 5.88 -22.43
C LEU A 377 -2.17 4.66 -21.70
N PHE A 378 -3.49 4.47 -21.78
CA PHE A 378 -4.16 3.33 -21.15
C PHE A 378 -3.74 1.99 -21.80
N SER A 379 -3.20 1.07 -21.01
CA SER A 379 -2.85 -0.28 -21.47
C SER A 379 -4.07 -1.20 -21.56
N LEU A 380 -4.21 -1.88 -22.70
CA LEU A 380 -5.27 -2.86 -22.99
C LEU A 380 -4.74 -4.30 -23.07
N ASP A 381 -3.67 -4.60 -22.34
CA ASP A 381 -3.16 -5.98 -22.27
C ASP A 381 -4.26 -6.95 -21.80
N LYS A 382 -4.54 -7.97 -22.62
CA LYS A 382 -5.56 -8.99 -22.38
C LYS A 382 -4.97 -10.26 -21.76
N SER A 383 -3.73 -10.23 -21.29
CA SER A 383 -3.14 -11.39 -20.61
C SER A 383 -4.00 -11.82 -19.42
N PHE A 384 -4.04 -13.13 -19.16
CA PHE A 384 -4.84 -13.70 -18.07
C PHE A 384 -4.47 -13.07 -16.71
N ARG A 385 -3.19 -12.75 -16.51
CA ARG A 385 -2.66 -12.05 -15.33
C ARG A 385 -3.27 -10.64 -15.18
N THR A 386 -3.36 -9.88 -16.26
CA THR A 386 -3.95 -8.53 -16.28
C THR A 386 -5.47 -8.57 -16.04
N ILE A 387 -6.18 -9.55 -16.59
CA ILE A 387 -7.63 -9.75 -16.33
C ILE A 387 -7.87 -10.04 -14.83
N TRP A 388 -7.07 -10.92 -14.22
CA TRP A 388 -7.20 -11.25 -12.80
C TRP A 388 -6.83 -10.06 -11.90
N ALA A 389 -5.82 -9.27 -12.28
CA ALA A 389 -5.47 -8.03 -11.61
C ALA A 389 -6.61 -6.99 -11.66
N ILE A 390 -7.28 -6.85 -12.82
CA ILE A 390 -8.45 -5.98 -12.97
C ILE A 390 -9.61 -6.44 -12.09
N ILE A 391 -9.92 -7.74 -12.05
CA ILE A 391 -10.98 -8.29 -11.19
C ILE A 391 -10.72 -7.98 -9.71
N ARG A 392 -9.48 -8.13 -9.23
CA ARG A 392 -9.07 -7.75 -7.86
C ARG A 392 -9.19 -6.25 -7.56
N ARG A 393 -9.23 -5.40 -8.58
CA ARG A 393 -9.33 -3.93 -8.47
C ARG A 393 -10.76 -3.40 -8.55
N VAL A 394 -11.73 -4.20 -9.01
CA VAL A 394 -13.15 -3.81 -9.10
C VAL A 394 -13.71 -3.15 -7.83
N PRO A 395 -13.43 -3.65 -6.61
CA PRO A 395 -13.88 -2.99 -5.37
C PRO A 395 -13.40 -1.54 -5.27
N ARG A 396 -12.12 -1.31 -5.59
CA ARG A 396 -11.44 -0.01 -5.50
C ARG A 396 -11.88 0.94 -6.60
N ILE A 397 -12.19 0.42 -7.80
CA ILE A 397 -12.79 1.23 -8.88
C ILE A 397 -14.10 1.88 -8.40
N ALA A 398 -14.90 1.14 -7.63
CA ALA A 398 -16.14 1.66 -7.02
C ALA A 398 -15.90 2.58 -5.80
N GLY A 399 -14.65 2.70 -5.33
CA GLY A 399 -14.26 3.48 -4.16
C GLY A 399 -14.39 2.72 -2.83
N PHE A 400 -14.46 1.39 -2.87
CA PHE A 400 -14.57 0.52 -1.69
C PHE A 400 -13.30 -0.32 -1.50
N GLY A 401 -13.25 -1.10 -0.41
CA GLY A 401 -12.13 -2.01 -0.15
C GLY A 401 -10.94 -1.39 0.60
N TYR A 402 -11.07 -0.15 1.08
CA TYR A 402 -10.09 0.46 1.96
C TYR A 402 -10.38 0.11 3.42
N GLN A 403 -9.30 -0.08 4.19
CA GLN A 403 -9.34 -0.19 5.63
C GLN A 403 -8.33 0.80 6.19
N TYR A 404 -8.80 1.68 7.07
CA TYR A 404 -7.99 2.65 7.75
C TYR A 404 -7.34 2.03 8.99
N THR A 405 -6.13 2.50 9.32
CA THR A 405 -5.39 2.12 10.52
C THR A 405 -4.79 3.40 11.12
N SER A 406 -5.28 3.80 12.29
CA SER A 406 -4.83 5.02 12.97
C SER A 406 -5.22 4.96 14.45
N GLN A 407 -4.72 5.90 15.25
CA GLN A 407 -5.15 6.06 16.65
C GLN A 407 -6.65 6.40 16.78
N GLY A 408 -7.31 6.84 15.70
CA GLY A 408 -8.75 7.08 15.67
C GLY A 408 -9.57 5.79 15.53
N ILE A 409 -8.93 4.63 15.35
CA ILE A 409 -9.58 3.35 15.07
C ILE A 409 -9.14 2.34 16.12
N ASN A 410 -10.08 1.96 16.99
CA ASN A 410 -9.85 0.88 17.95
C ASN A 410 -10.10 -0.48 17.29
N THR A 411 -9.07 -1.31 17.22
CA THR A 411 -9.16 -2.70 16.79
C THR A 411 -9.32 -3.58 18.01
N GLU A 412 -10.54 -4.02 18.31
CA GLU A 412 -10.74 -5.10 19.26
C GLU A 412 -10.47 -6.45 18.60
N ASP A 413 -9.71 -7.31 19.28
CA ASP A 413 -9.46 -8.72 18.93
C ASP A 413 -10.63 -9.65 19.34
N THR A 414 -11.83 -9.11 19.54
CA THR A 414 -13.01 -9.90 19.90
C THR A 414 -13.74 -10.34 18.64
N THR A 415 -13.12 -11.26 17.89
CA THR A 415 -13.78 -11.82 16.71
C THR A 415 -14.61 -13.03 17.13
N PRO A 416 -15.97 -12.98 17.12
CA PRO A 416 -16.76 -14.17 17.41
C PRO A 416 -16.46 -15.29 16.38
N PHE A 417 -16.32 -16.51 16.90
CA PHE A 417 -15.99 -17.70 16.13
C PHE A 417 -17.13 -18.11 15.17
N PRO A 418 -16.85 -18.49 13.90
CA PRO A 418 -15.64 -18.26 13.13
C PRO A 418 -15.90 -17.25 12.00
N TRP A 419 -15.54 -15.99 12.22
CA TRP A 419 -15.43 -14.96 11.17
C TRP A 419 -14.59 -15.40 9.96
N SER A 420 -13.64 -16.32 10.15
CA SER A 420 -12.83 -16.94 9.09
C SER A 420 -13.64 -17.79 8.11
N LEU A 421 -14.88 -18.16 8.43
CA LEU A 421 -15.82 -18.84 7.53
C LEU A 421 -16.84 -17.87 6.90
N ARG A 422 -16.81 -16.58 7.21
CA ARG A 422 -17.78 -15.58 6.72
C ARG A 422 -17.67 -15.34 5.22
N TRP A 423 -16.50 -15.58 4.62
CA TRP A 423 -16.37 -15.60 3.17
C TRP A 423 -17.18 -16.75 2.52
N LEU A 424 -17.57 -17.80 3.24
CA LEU A 424 -18.47 -18.83 2.72
C LEU A 424 -19.92 -18.32 2.64
N LEU A 425 -20.34 -17.48 3.59
CA LEU A 425 -21.71 -16.95 3.67
C LEU A 425 -21.88 -15.66 2.84
N HIS A 426 -20.87 -14.80 2.87
CA HIS A 426 -20.83 -13.50 2.19
C HIS A 426 -19.47 -13.26 1.50
N PRO A 427 -19.06 -14.12 0.54
CA PRO A 427 -17.75 -14.06 -0.13
C PRO A 427 -17.44 -12.69 -0.71
N LEU A 428 -18.49 -12.02 -1.17
CA LEU A 428 -18.39 -10.72 -1.77
C LEU A 428 -18.09 -9.60 -0.78
N GLN A 429 -18.83 -9.52 0.32
CA GLN A 429 -18.63 -8.45 1.31
C GLN A 429 -17.23 -8.55 1.93
N TRP A 430 -16.76 -9.79 2.13
CA TRP A 430 -15.39 -10.07 2.49
C TRP A 430 -14.40 -9.61 1.40
N PHE A 431 -14.63 -9.96 0.13
CA PHE A 431 -13.80 -9.50 -0.99
C PHE A 431 -13.78 -7.97 -1.15
N LEU A 432 -14.87 -7.29 -0.82
CA LEU A 432 -15.01 -5.83 -0.87
C LEU A 432 -14.54 -5.11 0.42
N LYS A 433 -14.11 -5.84 1.46
CA LYS A 433 -13.89 -5.33 2.83
C LYS A 433 -15.05 -4.46 3.35
N LEU A 434 -16.29 -4.94 3.16
CA LEU A 434 -17.53 -4.33 3.64
C LEU A 434 -18.18 -5.16 4.75
N ASP A 435 -17.36 -5.86 5.52
CA ASP A 435 -17.77 -6.87 6.49
C ASP A 435 -18.01 -6.31 7.90
N GLY A 436 -17.85 -5.01 8.11
CA GLY A 436 -18.08 -4.34 9.39
C GLY A 436 -16.84 -4.24 10.27
N LYS A 437 -15.66 -4.66 9.80
CA LYS A 437 -14.41 -4.50 10.56
C LYS A 437 -14.10 -3.05 10.90
N ALA A 438 -13.42 -2.84 12.02
CA ALA A 438 -12.86 -1.53 12.39
C ALA A 438 -11.98 -0.98 11.28
N GLY A 439 -12.12 0.32 11.00
CA GLY A 439 -11.42 0.99 9.91
C GLY A 439 -12.01 0.78 8.51
N THR A 440 -13.02 -0.08 8.35
CA THR A 440 -13.72 -0.24 7.06
C THR A 440 -14.98 0.60 6.98
N ARG A 441 -15.48 0.76 5.75
CA ARG A 441 -16.75 1.41 5.45
C ARG A 441 -17.91 0.70 6.15
N THR A 442 -18.75 1.44 6.88
CA THR A 442 -19.98 0.89 7.48
C THR A 442 -20.83 0.17 6.43
N PRO A 443 -21.35 -1.04 6.71
CA PRO A 443 -22.09 -1.79 5.71
C PRO A 443 -23.43 -1.15 5.33
N HIS A 444 -23.81 -1.33 4.07
CA HIS A 444 -25.11 -0.91 3.55
C HIS A 444 -26.19 -1.95 3.85
N LEU A 445 -27.26 -1.54 4.52
CA LEU A 445 -28.50 -2.31 4.61
C LEU A 445 -29.70 -1.40 4.38
N TRP A 446 -30.68 -1.87 3.60
CA TRP A 446 -31.99 -1.23 3.52
C TRP A 446 -32.84 -1.63 4.73
N VAL A 447 -33.21 -0.65 5.55
CA VAL A 447 -34.02 -0.83 6.76
C VAL A 447 -35.29 0.02 6.67
N GLN A 448 -36.30 -0.28 7.48
CA GLN A 448 -37.44 0.62 7.66
C GLN A 448 -37.26 1.45 8.92
N ARG A 449 -37.35 2.77 8.79
CA ARG A 449 -37.37 3.72 9.90
C ARG A 449 -38.68 4.48 9.85
N LYS A 450 -39.53 4.36 10.88
CA LYS A 450 -40.86 5.00 10.93
C LYS A 450 -41.70 4.76 9.65
N GLY A 451 -41.67 3.52 9.14
CA GLY A 451 -42.42 3.12 7.93
C GLY A 451 -41.80 3.56 6.59
N GLN A 452 -40.66 4.25 6.59
CA GLN A 452 -39.94 4.64 5.37
C GLN A 452 -38.70 3.77 5.17
N ARG A 453 -38.47 3.35 3.92
CA ARG A 453 -37.26 2.61 3.55
C ARG A 453 -36.07 3.58 3.48
N ILE A 454 -35.01 3.28 4.22
CA ILE A 454 -33.80 4.10 4.31
C ILE A 454 -32.55 3.20 4.34
N SER A 455 -31.42 3.71 3.85
CA SER A 455 -30.13 3.03 3.97
C SER A 455 -29.52 3.29 5.36
N THR A 456 -28.87 2.30 5.96
CA THR A 456 -28.02 2.50 7.16
C THR A 456 -27.01 3.64 6.99
N LEU A 457 -26.56 3.89 5.77
CA LEU A 457 -25.59 4.92 5.44
C LEU A 457 -26.19 6.32 5.39
N ASP A 458 -27.49 6.44 5.10
CA ASP A 458 -28.21 7.73 5.10
C ASP A 458 -28.41 8.26 6.55
N ILE A 459 -28.09 7.44 7.56
CA ILE A 459 -28.17 7.76 8.99
C ILE A 459 -26.85 8.37 9.49
N LEU A 460 -25.74 8.13 8.79
CA LEU A 460 -24.41 8.67 9.12
C LEU A 460 -24.23 10.12 8.61
N GLY A 461 -23.11 10.75 8.96
CA GLY A 461 -22.65 11.99 8.34
C GLY A 461 -22.66 13.23 9.24
N LYS A 462 -23.56 13.29 10.24
CA LYS A 462 -23.69 14.48 11.10
C LYS A 462 -23.11 14.31 12.50
N SER A 463 -23.25 13.12 13.06
CA SER A 463 -22.81 12.77 14.40
C SER A 463 -22.28 11.33 14.41
N PHE A 464 -21.70 10.94 15.54
CA PHE A 464 -21.43 9.54 15.79
C PHE A 464 -22.76 8.78 15.86
N VAL A 465 -22.76 7.55 15.33
CA VAL A 465 -23.93 6.66 15.34
C VAL A 465 -23.52 5.29 15.86
N LEU A 466 -24.22 4.79 16.87
CA LEU A 466 -24.07 3.44 17.39
C LEU A 466 -25.19 2.56 16.83
N PHE A 467 -24.83 1.62 15.95
CA PHE A 467 -25.74 0.60 15.46
C PHE A 467 -25.66 -0.64 16.34
N VAL A 468 -26.79 -1.07 16.87
CA VAL A 468 -26.86 -2.09 17.92
C VAL A 468 -27.66 -3.29 17.40
N GLY A 469 -27.23 -4.51 17.75
CA GLY A 469 -27.93 -5.74 17.39
C GLY A 469 -29.31 -5.86 18.07
N ALA A 470 -30.10 -6.86 17.64
CA ALA A 470 -31.50 -6.98 18.04
C ALA A 470 -31.75 -7.14 19.55
N ASP A 471 -30.78 -7.63 20.33
CA ASP A 471 -30.88 -7.85 21.78
C ASP A 471 -29.97 -6.89 22.58
N GLY A 472 -29.41 -5.85 21.94
CA GLY A 472 -28.38 -4.98 22.52
C GLY A 472 -28.90 -3.74 23.25
N GLU A 473 -30.16 -3.69 23.70
CA GLU A 473 -30.80 -2.48 24.28
C GLU A 473 -29.99 -1.74 25.36
N ALA A 474 -29.13 -2.46 26.10
CA ALA A 474 -28.25 -1.88 27.09
C ALA A 474 -27.30 -0.83 26.50
N TRP A 475 -26.84 -1.00 25.25
CA TRP A 475 -26.01 -0.04 24.53
C TRP A 475 -26.77 1.28 24.29
N CYS A 476 -28.00 1.19 23.79
CA CYS A 476 -28.85 2.36 23.54
C CYS A 476 -29.18 3.13 24.83
N LYS A 477 -29.34 2.43 25.96
CA LYS A 477 -29.66 3.06 27.26
C LYS A 477 -28.46 3.75 27.89
N ASN A 478 -27.26 3.16 27.82
CA ASN A 478 -26.13 3.59 28.63
C ASN A 478 -25.13 4.48 27.87
N VAL A 479 -24.79 4.16 26.62
CA VAL A 479 -23.65 4.79 25.93
C VAL A 479 -23.88 6.25 25.51
N PRO A 480 -25.09 6.69 25.09
CA PRO A 480 -25.32 8.09 24.80
C PRO A 480 -24.99 9.02 25.98
N SER A 481 -25.23 8.58 27.22
CA SER A 481 -24.90 9.37 28.43
C SER A 481 -23.38 9.54 28.63
N VAL A 482 -22.61 8.52 28.27
CA VAL A 482 -21.13 8.54 28.33
C VAL A 482 -20.59 9.55 27.32
N PHE A 483 -21.09 9.52 26.07
CA PHE A 483 -20.69 10.48 25.03
C PHE A 483 -21.10 11.91 25.38
N ALA A 484 -22.29 12.09 25.95
CA ALA A 484 -22.74 13.39 26.42
C ALA A 484 -21.84 13.98 27.52
N SER A 485 -21.28 13.13 28.41
CA SER A 485 -20.36 13.59 29.47
C SER A 485 -19.05 14.19 28.96
N VAL A 486 -18.66 13.87 27.73
CA VAL A 486 -17.47 14.41 27.05
C VAL A 486 -17.84 15.40 25.93
N GLY A 487 -19.08 15.87 25.88
CA GLY A 487 -19.53 16.88 24.92
C GLY A 487 -19.68 16.40 23.47
N VAL A 488 -19.73 15.08 23.25
CA VAL A 488 -19.93 14.47 21.93
C VAL A 488 -21.36 13.96 21.79
N VAL A 489 -22.00 14.25 20.66
CA VAL A 489 -23.34 13.74 20.37
C VAL A 489 -23.23 12.36 19.74
N LEU A 490 -23.91 11.38 20.33
CA LEU A 490 -24.05 10.02 19.83
C LEU A 490 -25.53 9.67 19.68
N GLU A 491 -25.92 9.23 18.49
CA GLU A 491 -27.23 8.63 18.25
C GLU A 491 -27.09 7.10 18.32
N ALA A 492 -27.99 6.41 18.99
CA ALA A 492 -27.99 4.94 19.06
C ALA A 492 -29.26 4.37 18.44
N TYR A 493 -29.10 3.34 17.61
CA TYR A 493 -30.21 2.70 16.89
C TYR A 493 -30.14 1.19 17.03
N GLN A 494 -31.21 0.60 17.53
CA GLN A 494 -31.38 -0.86 17.54
C GLN A 494 -31.86 -1.32 16.15
N ILE A 495 -31.16 -2.31 15.58
CA ILE A 495 -31.45 -2.88 14.27
C ILE A 495 -31.88 -4.35 14.42
N GLY A 496 -33.06 -4.68 13.90
CA GLY A 496 -33.59 -6.05 13.98
C GLY A 496 -35.06 -6.14 13.55
N PRO A 497 -35.75 -7.26 13.83
CA PRO A 497 -37.18 -7.42 13.50
C PRO A 497 -38.10 -6.44 14.21
N VAL A 498 -37.65 -5.92 15.36
CA VAL A 498 -38.31 -4.93 16.21
C VAL A 498 -37.24 -3.96 16.67
N GLY A 499 -37.54 -2.66 16.72
CA GLY A 499 -36.57 -1.63 17.11
C GLY A 499 -36.73 -0.34 16.31
N ASP A 500 -35.69 0.50 16.31
CA ASP A 500 -35.69 1.77 15.59
C ASP A 500 -35.56 1.61 14.07
N LEU A 501 -34.74 0.64 13.67
CA LEU A 501 -34.42 0.31 12.28
C LEU A 501 -34.81 -1.14 12.00
N VAL A 502 -35.93 -1.33 11.32
CA VAL A 502 -36.53 -2.65 11.12
C VAL A 502 -35.92 -3.36 9.90
N CYS A 503 -35.45 -4.60 10.09
CA CYS A 503 -34.95 -5.50 9.06
C CYS A 503 -35.28 -6.97 9.36
N SER A 504 -34.82 -7.89 8.51
CA SER A 504 -34.99 -9.33 8.77
C SER A 504 -34.12 -9.78 9.95
N LYS A 505 -34.57 -10.81 10.68
CA LYS A 505 -33.83 -11.35 11.84
C LYS A 505 -32.42 -11.81 11.44
N GLY A 506 -31.39 -11.33 12.13
CA GLY A 506 -29.99 -11.72 11.92
C GLY A 506 -29.32 -11.08 10.70
N GLU A 507 -30.04 -10.28 9.91
CA GLU A 507 -29.53 -9.69 8.67
C GLU A 507 -28.46 -8.63 8.94
N TRP A 508 -28.71 -7.73 9.90
CA TRP A 508 -27.73 -6.72 10.30
C TRP A 508 -26.54 -7.35 11.02
N GLU A 509 -26.76 -8.25 11.96
CA GLU A 509 -25.71 -8.95 12.70
C GLU A 509 -24.75 -9.67 11.76
N SER A 510 -25.30 -10.38 10.76
CA SER A 510 -24.51 -11.08 9.74
C SER A 510 -23.77 -10.13 8.80
N LEU A 511 -24.27 -8.91 8.57
CA LEU A 511 -23.64 -7.93 7.70
C LEU A 511 -22.57 -7.08 8.44
N ALA A 512 -22.88 -6.66 9.66
CA ALA A 512 -22.08 -5.78 10.51
C ALA A 512 -21.05 -6.54 11.34
N GLY A 513 -21.25 -7.84 11.53
CA GLY A 513 -20.23 -8.65 12.19
C GLY A 513 -20.29 -8.60 13.70
N ILE A 514 -21.49 -8.51 14.23
CA ILE A 514 -21.75 -8.40 15.65
C ILE A 514 -22.71 -9.50 16.08
N SER A 515 -22.72 -9.86 17.37
CA SER A 515 -23.79 -10.67 17.93
C SER A 515 -25.08 -9.85 18.03
N SER A 516 -26.22 -10.49 18.36
CA SER A 516 -27.46 -9.77 18.64
C SER A 516 -27.33 -8.80 19.83
N THR A 517 -26.38 -9.03 20.74
CA THR A 517 -26.07 -8.13 21.86
C THR A 517 -24.93 -7.13 21.57
N GLY A 518 -24.30 -7.24 20.40
CA GLY A 518 -23.15 -6.41 20.02
C GLY A 518 -23.52 -5.05 19.47
N ALA A 519 -22.52 -4.21 19.21
CA ALA A 519 -22.69 -2.90 18.63
C ALA A 519 -21.56 -2.53 17.65
N LEU A 520 -21.84 -1.60 16.76
CA LEU A 520 -20.90 -1.03 15.81
C LEU A 520 -21.02 0.49 15.88
N LEU A 521 -19.95 1.17 16.29
CA LEU A 521 -19.88 2.63 16.29
C LEU A 521 -19.38 3.09 14.93
N GLY A 522 -20.25 3.75 14.18
CA GLY A 522 -19.92 4.39 12.90
C GLY A 522 -19.78 5.90 13.07
N LEU A 523 -18.76 6.47 12.46
CA LEU A 523 -18.69 7.91 12.20
C LEU A 523 -18.29 8.10 10.75
N CYS A 524 -19.06 8.93 10.01
CA CYS A 524 -18.75 9.32 8.64
C CYS A 524 -18.06 8.20 7.83
N VAL A 525 -18.64 6.99 7.92
CA VAL A 525 -18.28 5.80 7.16
C VAL A 525 -16.97 5.09 7.58
N VAL A 526 -16.58 5.14 8.85
CA VAL A 526 -15.51 4.31 9.41
C VAL A 526 -15.97 3.71 10.76
N ASN A 527 -15.77 2.41 10.96
CA ASN A 527 -16.15 1.71 12.18
C ASN A 527 -15.08 1.84 13.28
N VAL A 528 -15.52 2.06 14.51
CA VAL A 528 -14.75 1.99 15.76
C VAL A 528 -15.40 0.86 16.58
N GLY A 529 -14.70 -0.25 16.87
CA GLY A 529 -15.34 -1.45 17.45
C GLY A 529 -15.55 -1.39 18.97
N PHE A 530 -16.65 -1.95 19.47
CA PHE A 530 -16.85 -2.45 20.85
C PHE A 530 -17.78 -3.67 20.83
N GLY A 531 -17.30 -4.87 21.19
CA GLY A 531 -18.07 -6.12 21.25
C GLY A 531 -17.79 -6.93 22.52
N SER A 532 -18.77 -7.01 23.44
CA SER A 532 -18.67 -7.90 24.61
C SER A 532 -19.21 -9.31 24.32
N LEU A 533 -18.44 -10.35 24.67
CA LEU A 533 -18.73 -11.76 24.38
C LEU A 533 -19.47 -12.54 25.49
N PHE A 534 -19.98 -11.92 26.57
CA PHE A 534 -20.58 -12.68 27.68
C PHE A 534 -21.94 -12.15 28.16
N PRO A 535 -22.94 -13.04 28.38
CA PRO A 535 -24.18 -12.68 29.05
C PRO A 535 -23.95 -12.64 30.57
N GLY A 536 -24.14 -11.48 31.18
CA GLY A 536 -24.20 -11.34 32.64
C GLY A 536 -22.86 -11.12 33.32
N ILE A 537 -22.38 -9.88 33.30
CA ILE A 537 -21.54 -9.34 34.38
C ILE A 537 -22.24 -8.08 34.91
N SER A 538 -22.60 -8.16 36.19
CA SER A 538 -23.12 -7.06 36.99
C SER A 538 -22.18 -5.85 36.92
N LEU A 539 -22.75 -4.68 36.58
CA LEU A 539 -22.15 -3.34 36.71
C LEU A 539 -21.94 -2.94 38.18
N GLN A 540 -21.30 -3.78 38.99
CA GLN A 540 -20.88 -3.45 40.36
C GLN A 540 -19.36 -3.61 40.60
N GLY A 541 -18.59 -3.99 39.58
CA GLY A 541 -17.12 -4.16 39.70
C GLY A 541 -16.26 -3.05 39.10
N TYR A 542 -16.81 -2.12 38.32
CA TYR A 542 -16.06 -1.03 37.68
C TYR A 542 -16.31 0.30 38.40
N HIS A 543 -15.92 0.37 39.67
CA HIS A 543 -15.54 1.65 40.27
C HIS A 543 -14.04 1.87 40.03
N ASN A 544 -13.71 3.01 39.40
CA ASN A 544 -12.38 3.59 39.26
C ASN A 544 -11.37 2.95 38.30
N ARG A 545 -11.69 2.81 37.01
CA ARG A 545 -10.68 3.07 35.94
C ARG A 545 -11.35 3.72 34.74
N GLY A 546 -11.27 5.05 34.70
CA GLY A 546 -11.77 5.87 33.62
C GLY A 546 -10.86 5.84 32.39
N PHE A 547 -11.47 6.19 31.27
CA PHE A 547 -10.95 6.26 29.90
C PHE A 547 -9.91 7.39 29.68
N TRP A 548 -9.31 7.98 30.73
CA TRP A 548 -8.47 9.19 30.61
C TRP A 548 -7.39 9.33 31.70
N ASP A 549 -6.42 8.40 31.76
CA ASP A 549 -5.23 8.59 32.63
C ASP A 549 -3.98 7.82 32.14
N PHE A 550 -3.59 8.01 30.87
CA PHE A 550 -2.27 7.55 30.38
C PHE A 550 -1.57 8.63 29.55
N ALA A 551 -1.37 9.79 30.18
CA ALA A 551 -0.45 10.81 29.71
C ALA A 551 0.21 11.49 30.92
N ASN A 552 0.90 10.72 31.76
CA ASN A 552 2.01 11.16 32.62
C ASN A 552 2.45 10.01 33.53
N GLN A 553 3.41 9.20 33.07
CA GLN A 553 4.36 8.47 33.93
C GLN A 553 5.44 7.81 33.05
N ARG A 554 6.65 8.36 33.08
CA ARG A 554 7.87 7.59 32.82
C ARG A 554 8.22 6.85 34.11
N PRO A 555 8.34 5.52 34.15
CA PRO A 555 9.09 4.88 35.21
C PRO A 555 10.60 5.02 34.91
N PRO A 556 11.45 5.27 35.92
CA PRO A 556 12.89 5.24 35.72
C PRO A 556 13.36 3.81 35.42
N LEU A 557 14.30 3.69 34.48
CA LEU A 557 15.08 2.47 34.24
C LEU A 557 15.88 2.13 35.50
N THR A 558 15.41 1.15 36.27
CA THR A 558 16.26 0.44 37.23
C THR A 558 16.56 -0.94 36.69
N THR A 559 17.81 -1.13 36.29
CA THR A 559 18.40 -2.43 35.94
C THR A 559 18.53 -3.29 37.19
N SER A 560 17.92 -4.48 37.19
CA SER A 560 18.36 -5.61 38.01
C SER A 560 18.21 -6.91 37.19
N PRO A 561 19.17 -7.83 37.22
CA PRO A 561 19.20 -8.98 36.32
C PRO A 561 18.25 -10.08 36.81
N SER A 562 17.32 -10.52 35.95
CA SER A 562 16.52 -11.72 36.18
C SER A 562 17.38 -12.98 36.02
N ALA A 563 17.33 -13.84 37.04
CA ALA A 563 17.98 -15.14 37.09
C ALA A 563 17.51 -16.10 35.95
N PRO A 564 18.35 -17.07 35.52
CA PRO A 564 18.01 -17.96 34.43
C PRO A 564 16.87 -18.92 34.81
N SER A 565 15.84 -18.99 33.97
CA SER A 565 14.77 -19.99 34.05
C SER A 565 15.33 -21.39 33.78
N LYS A 566 14.96 -22.35 34.64
CA LYS A 566 15.32 -23.78 34.51
C LYS A 566 14.85 -24.36 33.16
N PRO A 567 15.58 -25.34 32.58
CA PRO A 567 15.11 -26.06 31.40
C PRO A 567 13.86 -26.87 31.74
N LEU A 568 12.86 -26.84 30.84
CA LEU A 568 11.70 -27.71 30.89
C LEU A 568 12.15 -29.18 30.69
N PRO A 569 11.57 -30.15 31.43
CA PRO A 569 11.89 -31.56 31.24
C PRO A 569 11.29 -32.07 29.90
N PRO A 570 11.88 -33.09 29.27
CA PRO A 570 11.34 -33.66 28.04
C PRO A 570 9.99 -34.32 28.34
N MET A 571 8.93 -33.83 27.70
CA MET A 571 7.60 -34.44 27.78
C MET A 571 7.60 -35.76 27.01
N LYS A 572 7.23 -36.85 27.69
CA LYS A 572 6.84 -38.10 27.01
C LYS A 572 5.62 -37.82 26.12
N ALA A 573 5.67 -38.27 24.87
CA ALA A 573 4.60 -38.11 23.89
C ALA A 573 3.25 -38.61 24.46
N PRO A 574 2.27 -37.73 24.68
CA PRO A 574 0.89 -38.16 24.92
C PRO A 574 0.33 -38.72 23.61
N HIS A 575 -0.61 -39.66 23.69
CA HIS A 575 -1.42 -40.06 22.54
C HIS A 575 -2.08 -38.80 21.95
N SER A 576 -1.56 -38.34 20.81
CA SER A 576 -2.12 -37.24 20.05
C SER A 576 -3.60 -37.51 19.81
N ARG A 577 -4.47 -36.53 20.10
CA ARG A 577 -5.92 -36.59 19.82
C ARG A 577 -6.25 -36.63 18.32
N PHE A 578 -5.25 -36.40 17.48
CA PHE A 578 -5.32 -36.42 16.01
C PHE A 578 -4.98 -37.80 15.45
N ASP A 579 -5.46 -38.09 14.23
CA ASP A 579 -5.31 -39.39 13.57
C ASP A 579 -3.86 -39.90 13.59
N PRO A 580 -3.59 -41.03 14.27
CA PRO A 580 -2.23 -41.58 14.38
C PRO A 580 -1.71 -42.16 13.05
N ASN A 581 -2.60 -42.45 12.09
CA ASN A 581 -2.24 -43.11 10.83
C ASN A 581 -2.01 -42.14 9.67
N PHE A 582 -2.40 -40.86 9.80
CA PHE A 582 -2.30 -39.86 8.73
C PHE A 582 -0.89 -39.73 8.15
N THR A 583 0.13 -39.64 9.02
CA THR A 583 1.54 -39.54 8.59
C THR A 583 1.98 -40.75 7.79
N GLN A 584 1.58 -41.95 8.21
CA GLN A 584 1.96 -43.19 7.53
C GLN A 584 1.31 -43.27 6.15
N HIS A 585 0.03 -42.89 6.02
CA HIS A 585 -0.65 -42.82 4.72
C HIS A 585 0.02 -41.86 3.74
N VAL A 586 0.50 -40.70 4.21
CA VAL A 586 1.22 -39.73 3.36
C VAL A 586 2.57 -40.28 2.89
N ILE A 587 3.31 -40.98 3.76
CA ILE A 587 4.57 -41.63 3.39
C ILE A 587 4.33 -42.74 2.36
N GLU A 588 3.30 -43.56 2.56
CA GLU A 588 2.93 -44.68 1.68
C GLU A 588 2.41 -44.23 0.31
N ALA A 589 1.89 -42.99 0.20
CA ALA A 589 1.51 -42.38 -1.07
C ALA A 589 2.71 -42.08 -2.00
N THR A 590 3.95 -42.27 -1.54
CA THR A 590 5.16 -42.06 -2.34
C THR A 590 5.22 -43.05 -3.51
N GLY A 591 5.17 -42.52 -4.74
CA GLY A 591 5.08 -43.32 -5.95
C GLY A 591 6.27 -44.29 -6.22
N PRO A 592 6.07 -45.28 -7.10
CA PRO A 592 7.06 -46.32 -7.38
C PRO A 592 8.35 -45.80 -8.04
N LYS A 593 8.32 -44.60 -8.63
CA LYS A 593 9.45 -43.96 -9.32
C LYS A 593 10.43 -43.21 -8.40
N ALA A 594 10.13 -43.03 -7.11
CA ALA A 594 11.04 -42.37 -6.18
C ALA A 594 12.27 -43.24 -5.89
N THR A 595 13.46 -42.65 -5.86
CA THR A 595 14.72 -43.35 -5.54
C THR A 595 14.73 -43.79 -4.07
N PRO A 596 15.51 -44.84 -3.71
CA PRO A 596 15.63 -45.28 -2.32
C PRO A 596 16.06 -44.16 -1.36
N GLY A 597 17.04 -43.34 -1.77
CA GLY A 597 17.49 -42.18 -0.97
C GLY A 597 16.39 -41.13 -0.79
N MET A 598 15.63 -40.81 -1.85
CA MET A 598 14.52 -39.84 -1.73
C MET A 598 13.40 -40.37 -0.84
N ARG A 599 13.09 -41.67 -0.90
CA ARG A 599 12.10 -42.29 0.01
C ARG A 599 12.54 -42.21 1.47
N GLN A 600 13.81 -42.43 1.73
CA GLN A 600 14.37 -42.35 3.08
C GLN A 600 14.33 -40.90 3.61
N VAL A 601 14.84 -39.94 2.83
CA VAL A 601 14.93 -38.53 3.24
C VAL A 601 13.54 -37.90 3.38
N MET A 602 12.69 -38.02 2.36
CA MET A 602 11.34 -37.44 2.40
C MET A 602 10.44 -38.13 3.43
N GLY A 603 10.56 -39.45 3.59
CA GLY A 603 9.82 -40.18 4.63
C GLY A 603 10.21 -39.73 6.04
N SER A 604 11.49 -39.44 6.26
CA SER A 604 11.96 -38.86 7.53
C SER A 604 11.44 -37.43 7.73
N LEU A 605 11.55 -36.58 6.72
CA LEU A 605 11.10 -35.19 6.77
C LEU A 605 9.59 -35.08 7.03
N ILE A 606 8.76 -35.83 6.31
CA ILE A 606 7.31 -35.86 6.50
C ILE A 606 6.96 -36.23 7.94
N ARG A 607 7.66 -37.24 8.49
CA ARG A 607 7.44 -37.68 9.87
C ARG A 607 7.75 -36.57 10.87
N HIS A 608 8.94 -35.96 10.78
CA HIS A 608 9.32 -34.87 11.69
C HIS A 608 8.46 -33.62 11.54
N LEU A 609 8.05 -33.23 10.33
CA LEU A 609 7.16 -32.09 10.11
C LEU A 609 5.75 -32.34 10.68
N HIS A 610 5.20 -33.54 10.49
CA HIS A 610 3.90 -33.89 11.06
C HIS A 610 3.95 -34.04 12.59
N ASP A 611 5.06 -34.53 13.13
CA ASP A 611 5.30 -34.58 14.59
C ASP A 611 5.37 -33.16 15.15
N PHE A 612 6.15 -32.27 14.53
CA PHE A 612 6.23 -30.85 14.89
C PHE A 612 4.85 -30.17 14.84
N ALA A 613 4.07 -30.39 13.77
CA ALA A 613 2.75 -29.81 13.63
C ALA A 613 1.77 -30.31 14.71
N ARG A 614 1.83 -31.60 15.06
CA ARG A 614 0.99 -32.18 16.13
C ARG A 614 1.41 -31.75 17.52
N GLU A 615 2.72 -31.70 17.77
CA GLU A 615 3.29 -31.27 19.06
C GLU A 615 2.86 -29.85 19.42
N ASN A 616 2.83 -28.96 18.43
CA ASN A 616 2.50 -27.55 18.62
C ASN A 616 1.03 -27.23 18.28
N GLU A 617 0.22 -28.24 17.91
CA GLU A 617 -1.14 -28.09 17.39
C GLU A 617 -1.28 -26.95 16.35
N ILE A 618 -0.32 -26.87 15.41
CA ILE A 618 -0.17 -25.76 14.46
C ILE A 618 -1.48 -25.47 13.73
N THR A 619 -1.94 -24.24 13.85
CA THR A 619 -3.15 -23.76 13.19
C THR A 619 -2.92 -23.46 11.72
N VAL A 620 -4.01 -23.33 10.96
CA VAL A 620 -3.94 -22.95 9.54
C VAL A 620 -3.29 -21.57 9.37
N ASP A 621 -3.51 -20.64 10.29
CA ASP A 621 -2.95 -19.28 10.23
C ASP A 621 -1.44 -19.29 10.50
N GLU A 622 -0.98 -20.04 11.50
CA GLU A 622 0.46 -20.21 11.77
C GLU A 622 1.19 -20.93 10.64
N TRP A 623 0.55 -21.97 10.07
CA TRP A 623 1.08 -22.65 8.88
C TRP A 623 1.16 -21.70 7.69
N MET A 624 0.11 -20.92 7.42
CA MET A 624 0.08 -19.94 6.33
C MET A 624 1.09 -18.81 6.55
N ALA A 625 1.34 -18.40 7.79
CA ALA A 625 2.40 -17.45 8.13
C ALA A 625 3.79 -18.01 7.75
N GLY A 626 4.07 -19.28 8.06
CA GLY A 626 5.29 -19.97 7.63
C GLY A 626 5.40 -20.08 6.11
N VAL A 627 4.32 -20.45 5.41
CA VAL A 627 4.27 -20.50 3.94
C VAL A 627 4.53 -19.12 3.32
N ASN A 628 3.94 -18.07 3.89
CA ASN A 628 4.14 -16.70 3.43
C ASN A 628 5.58 -16.22 3.64
N MET A 629 6.23 -16.61 4.74
CA MET A 629 7.65 -16.32 4.97
C MET A 629 8.54 -16.97 3.91
N ILE A 630 8.30 -18.25 3.60
CA ILE A 630 9.03 -18.99 2.54
C ILE A 630 8.79 -18.34 1.17
N ASN A 631 7.55 -17.96 0.87
CA ASN A 631 7.20 -17.27 -0.38
C ASN A 631 7.84 -15.89 -0.48
N TRP A 632 7.93 -15.15 0.64
CA TRP A 632 8.59 -13.85 0.69
C TRP A 632 10.09 -13.99 0.40
N ALA A 633 10.76 -14.95 1.05
CA ALA A 633 12.15 -15.28 0.73
C ALA A 633 12.34 -15.68 -0.73
N GLY A 634 11.45 -16.49 -1.29
CA GLY A 634 11.49 -16.84 -2.72
C GLY A 634 11.34 -15.63 -3.65
N LYS A 635 10.43 -14.69 -3.34
CA LYS A 635 10.19 -13.47 -4.13
C LYS A 635 11.35 -12.46 -4.05
N MET A 636 12.08 -12.45 -2.94
CA MET A 636 13.19 -11.51 -2.69
C MET A 636 14.55 -12.09 -3.10
N SER A 637 14.62 -13.40 -3.36
CA SER A 637 15.82 -14.04 -3.92
C SER A 637 16.01 -13.66 -5.39
N ASP A 638 17.25 -13.42 -5.79
CA ASP A 638 17.67 -13.13 -7.16
C ASP A 638 18.93 -13.95 -7.53
N GLU A 639 19.56 -13.61 -8.65
CA GLU A 639 20.78 -14.30 -9.12
C GLU A 639 22.03 -14.02 -8.27
N LYS A 640 22.00 -12.98 -7.41
CA LYS A 640 23.11 -12.55 -6.56
C LYS A 640 22.88 -12.90 -5.08
N MET A 641 21.63 -13.11 -4.66
CA MET A 641 21.27 -13.35 -3.27
C MET A 641 20.10 -14.34 -3.11
N ASN A 642 20.23 -15.27 -2.16
CA ASN A 642 19.20 -16.25 -1.84
C ASN A 642 18.70 -16.08 -0.39
N GLU A 643 17.54 -15.44 -0.23
CA GLU A 643 16.90 -15.23 1.07
C GLU A 643 16.39 -16.54 1.70
N GLY A 644 16.10 -17.56 0.89
CA GLY A 644 15.73 -18.87 1.38
C GLY A 644 16.88 -19.56 2.11
N GLN A 645 18.11 -19.37 1.63
CA GLN A 645 19.31 -19.84 2.30
C GLN A 645 19.52 -19.08 3.62
N LEU A 646 19.38 -17.75 3.62
CA LEU A 646 19.48 -16.94 4.85
C LEU A 646 18.48 -17.34 5.93
N LEU A 647 17.25 -17.73 5.56
CA LEU A 647 16.28 -18.29 6.52
C LEU A 647 16.78 -19.59 7.15
N CYS A 648 17.38 -20.49 6.34
CA CYS A 648 17.99 -21.73 6.83
C CYS A 648 19.15 -21.47 7.79
N ASP A 649 19.92 -20.40 7.55
CA ASP A 649 21.05 -19.98 8.38
C ASP A 649 20.57 -19.52 9.78
N VAL A 650 19.50 -18.71 9.83
CA VAL A 650 18.91 -18.19 11.08
C VAL A 650 18.33 -19.31 11.97
N ILE A 651 17.78 -20.36 11.36
CA ILE A 651 17.28 -21.54 12.12
C ILE A 651 18.39 -22.57 12.39
N GLY A 652 19.61 -22.35 11.89
CA GLY A 652 20.78 -23.19 12.13
C GLY A 652 20.85 -24.48 11.30
N LEU A 653 19.98 -24.66 10.30
CA LEU A 653 19.95 -25.87 9.47
C LEU A 653 21.21 -26.00 8.61
N GLU A 654 21.64 -24.90 7.98
CA GLU A 654 22.84 -24.89 7.12
C GLU A 654 24.09 -25.22 7.95
N SER A 655 24.28 -24.54 9.08
CA SER A 655 25.38 -24.82 10.02
C SER A 655 25.42 -26.28 10.49
N LEU A 656 24.26 -26.90 10.74
CA LEU A 656 24.18 -28.33 11.09
C LEU A 656 24.53 -29.24 9.91
N VAL A 657 24.06 -28.94 8.70
CA VAL A 657 24.43 -29.69 7.48
C VAL A 657 25.93 -29.58 7.21
N ASP A 658 26.51 -28.40 7.43
CA ASP A 658 27.94 -28.15 7.35
C ASP A 658 28.72 -28.91 8.41
N GLU A 659 28.22 -28.98 9.64
CA GLU A 659 28.83 -29.79 10.69
C GLU A 659 28.78 -31.29 10.35
N ILE A 660 27.65 -31.80 9.87
CA ILE A 660 27.52 -33.20 9.41
C ILE A 660 28.49 -33.47 8.28
N THR A 661 28.55 -32.60 7.27
CA THR A 661 29.47 -32.71 6.14
C THR A 661 30.93 -32.68 6.60
N PHE A 662 31.26 -31.78 7.53
CA PHE A 662 32.59 -31.65 8.10
C PHE A 662 32.97 -32.85 8.98
N LYS A 663 32.07 -33.33 9.84
CA LYS A 663 32.29 -34.52 10.68
C LYS A 663 32.47 -35.77 9.83
N LEU A 664 31.63 -35.98 8.81
CA LEU A 664 31.81 -37.07 7.84
C LEU A 664 33.14 -36.95 7.07
N ALA A 665 33.64 -35.73 6.87
CA ALA A 665 34.97 -35.48 6.29
C ALA A 665 36.13 -35.54 7.31
N ALA A 666 35.87 -35.45 8.61
CA ALA A 666 36.85 -35.45 9.69
C ALA A 666 36.99 -36.82 10.37
N GLU A 667 35.95 -37.65 10.34
CA GLU A 667 35.97 -39.07 10.73
C GLU A 667 36.90 -39.91 9.82
N THR A 668 37.43 -39.31 8.75
CA THR A 668 38.67 -39.71 8.09
C THR A 668 39.88 -39.00 8.75
N ASN A 669 40.39 -39.56 9.84
CA ASN A 669 41.58 -39.19 10.63
C ASN A 669 42.32 -37.84 10.37
N ASP A 670 42.20 -36.97 11.38
CA ASP A 670 43.17 -36.05 12.01
C ASP A 670 43.84 -34.83 11.30
N HIS A 671 43.98 -33.80 12.14
CA HIS A 671 44.13 -32.35 11.94
C HIS A 671 45.30 -31.78 11.08
N ALA A 672 45.18 -30.48 10.74
CA ALA A 672 46.19 -29.42 10.46
C ALA A 672 46.74 -29.10 9.02
N THR A 673 46.64 -27.78 8.68
CA THR A 673 47.56 -26.80 8.00
C THR A 673 47.82 -26.77 6.47
N ALA A 674 47.96 -25.54 5.92
CA ALA A 674 48.05 -24.88 4.58
C ALA A 674 47.02 -25.21 3.48
N THR A 675 47.01 -24.47 2.34
CA THR A 675 46.29 -24.92 1.11
C THR A 675 46.93 -26.21 0.64
N ARG A 676 46.56 -27.29 1.32
CA ARG A 676 47.23 -28.56 1.31
C ARG A 676 46.21 -29.65 1.18
N ASP A 677 46.63 -30.68 0.49
CA ASP A 677 45.89 -31.92 0.37
C ASP A 677 45.68 -32.51 1.77
N LEU A 678 44.42 -32.73 2.14
CA LEU A 678 44.00 -33.15 3.48
C LEU A 678 44.72 -34.43 3.96
N GLN A 679 45.03 -35.35 3.04
CA GLN A 679 45.68 -36.63 3.33
C GLN A 679 47.21 -36.53 3.33
N THR A 680 47.79 -35.90 2.30
CA THR A 680 49.24 -35.88 2.08
C THR A 680 49.94 -34.70 2.72
N LYS A 681 49.20 -33.68 3.16
CA LYS A 681 49.71 -32.43 3.74
C LYS A 681 50.74 -31.74 2.83
N LYS A 682 50.63 -31.94 1.51
CA LYS A 682 51.46 -31.27 0.48
C LYS A 682 50.74 -30.03 -0.05
N PRO A 683 51.47 -28.95 -0.42
CA PRO A 683 50.87 -27.76 -1.03
C PRO A 683 50.08 -28.06 -2.30
N VAL A 684 48.93 -27.41 -2.46
CA VAL A 684 48.09 -27.49 -3.66
C VAL A 684 48.40 -26.29 -4.54
N VAL A 685 49.18 -26.56 -5.58
CA VAL A 685 49.60 -25.57 -6.58
C VAL A 685 48.46 -25.27 -7.55
N GLY A 686 48.28 -23.99 -7.88
CA GLY A 686 47.31 -23.52 -8.86
C GLY A 686 45.85 -23.68 -8.43
N ALA A 687 45.55 -23.72 -7.13
CA ALA A 687 44.19 -23.62 -6.59
C ALA A 687 43.70 -22.17 -6.68
N TRP A 688 42.42 -21.97 -6.99
CA TRP A 688 41.78 -20.67 -6.89
C TRP A 688 41.34 -20.42 -5.45
N VAL A 689 41.61 -19.21 -4.95
CA VAL A 689 41.21 -18.71 -3.63
C VAL A 689 40.38 -17.46 -3.85
N ASP A 690 39.07 -17.58 -3.65
CA ASP A 690 38.10 -16.50 -3.77
C ASP A 690 37.84 -15.96 -2.35
N VAL A 691 37.98 -14.65 -2.16
CA VAL A 691 37.92 -13.97 -0.86
C VAL A 691 36.90 -12.84 -0.92
N TRP A 692 36.06 -12.71 0.11
CA TRP A 692 35.18 -11.56 0.28
C TRP A 692 34.83 -11.29 1.75
N GLN A 693 34.48 -10.04 2.07
CA GLN A 693 34.06 -9.61 3.40
C GLN A 693 33.18 -8.36 3.31
N ALA A 694 32.55 -7.94 4.41
CA ALA A 694 31.88 -6.64 4.46
C ALA A 694 32.90 -5.48 4.50
N SER A 695 32.49 -4.30 4.03
CA SER A 695 33.30 -3.08 4.12
C SER A 695 33.31 -2.50 5.54
N THR A 696 34.11 -1.46 5.78
CA THR A 696 34.25 -0.81 7.11
C THR A 696 32.99 -0.11 7.58
N ASN A 697 32.06 0.19 6.68
CA ASN A 697 30.71 0.66 7.00
C ASN A 697 29.74 -0.48 7.33
N ARG A 698 30.24 -1.72 7.46
CA ARG A 698 29.50 -2.93 7.85
C ARG A 698 28.47 -3.38 6.81
N LEU A 699 28.63 -2.94 5.58
CA LEU A 699 27.76 -3.31 4.45
C LEU A 699 28.60 -3.96 3.36
N TYR A 700 28.02 -4.98 2.72
CA TYR A 700 28.48 -5.48 1.44
C TYR A 700 28.18 -4.47 0.32
N GLU A 701 28.92 -4.53 -0.78
CA GLU A 701 28.66 -3.68 -1.96
C GLU A 701 27.23 -3.82 -2.49
N GLN A 702 26.63 -5.01 -2.38
CA GLN A 702 25.24 -5.23 -2.79
C GLN A 702 24.29 -4.36 -1.96
N GLN A 703 24.68 -4.05 -0.71
CA GLN A 703 23.93 -3.29 0.28
C GLN A 703 24.21 -1.79 0.24
N ASP A 704 25.27 -1.35 -0.43
CA ASP A 704 25.67 0.05 -0.46
C ASP A 704 26.02 0.50 -1.88
N LYS A 705 25.10 1.25 -2.48
CA LYS A 705 25.20 1.79 -3.85
C LYS A 705 26.39 2.74 -4.05
N ASN A 706 27.02 3.21 -2.98
CA ASN A 706 28.19 4.09 -3.06
C ASN A 706 29.51 3.31 -3.09
N GLN A 707 29.48 1.99 -2.88
CA GLN A 707 30.66 1.15 -3.05
C GLN A 707 30.85 0.83 -4.53
N VAL A 708 32.11 0.78 -4.95
CA VAL A 708 32.47 0.29 -6.28
C VAL A 708 32.14 -1.19 -6.42
N GLU A 709 31.86 -1.63 -7.63
CA GLU A 709 31.61 -3.05 -7.91
C GLU A 709 32.87 -3.88 -7.63
N HIS A 710 32.66 -5.03 -6.99
CA HIS A 710 33.65 -5.94 -6.41
C HIS A 710 34.52 -5.35 -5.29
N ASN A 711 34.04 -4.35 -4.55
CA ASN A 711 34.73 -3.81 -3.39
C ASN A 711 34.96 -4.89 -2.33
N VAL A 712 36.14 -4.89 -1.70
CA VAL A 712 36.60 -5.88 -0.69
C VAL A 712 36.42 -7.35 -1.10
N ARG A 713 36.46 -7.63 -2.41
CA ARG A 713 36.48 -8.97 -3.01
C ARG A 713 37.78 -9.20 -3.78
N GLY A 714 38.21 -10.46 -3.90
CA GLY A 714 39.40 -10.80 -4.68
C GLY A 714 39.46 -12.29 -5.03
N LYS A 715 40.07 -12.60 -6.18
CA LYS A 715 40.30 -13.97 -6.63
C LYS A 715 41.77 -14.15 -6.95
N PHE A 716 42.40 -15.09 -6.27
CA PHE A 716 43.84 -15.33 -6.32
C PHE A 716 44.13 -16.77 -6.72
N LYS A 717 45.31 -17.02 -7.26
CA LYS A 717 45.77 -18.36 -7.57
C LYS A 717 46.98 -18.68 -6.72
N THR A 718 47.03 -19.87 -6.14
CA THR A 718 48.20 -20.28 -5.35
C THR A 718 49.44 -20.42 -6.24
N ASP A 719 50.59 -20.00 -5.72
CA ASP A 719 51.88 -20.04 -6.41
C ASP A 719 52.45 -21.47 -6.52
N ASP A 720 53.66 -21.60 -7.06
CA ASP A 720 54.36 -22.88 -7.23
C ASP A 720 54.70 -23.59 -5.90
N ASN A 721 54.57 -22.89 -4.78
CA ASN A 721 54.71 -23.42 -3.43
C ASN A 721 53.36 -23.60 -2.73
N GLY A 722 52.24 -23.41 -3.44
CA GLY A 722 50.88 -23.48 -2.93
C GLY A 722 50.48 -22.31 -2.01
N ARG A 723 51.21 -21.19 -2.04
CA ARG A 723 50.96 -20.00 -1.20
C ARG A 723 50.05 -19.01 -1.91
N TYR A 724 49.31 -18.24 -1.10
CA TYR A 724 48.54 -17.09 -1.53
C TYR A 724 48.78 -15.94 -0.54
N ALA A 725 48.67 -14.71 -1.01
CA ALA A 725 48.81 -13.53 -0.16
C ALA A 725 47.94 -12.41 -0.71
N LEU A 726 47.33 -11.63 0.19
CA LEU A 726 46.58 -10.44 -0.17
C LEU A 726 46.68 -9.39 0.95
N TYR A 727 46.49 -8.13 0.58
CA TYR A 727 46.19 -7.07 1.54
C TYR A 727 44.68 -6.91 1.61
N CYS A 728 44.12 -6.97 2.82
CA CYS A 728 42.70 -6.72 3.06
C CYS A 728 42.52 -5.80 4.29
N LEU A 729 41.32 -5.25 4.41
CA LEU A 729 40.90 -4.56 5.61
C LEU A 729 40.64 -5.60 6.70
N ARG A 730 41.03 -5.32 7.95
CA ARG A 730 40.62 -6.16 9.08
C ARG A 730 39.07 -6.21 9.12
N PRO A 731 38.45 -7.40 9.20
CA PRO A 731 37.01 -7.51 9.12
C PRO A 731 36.33 -6.80 10.30
N THR A 732 35.08 -6.39 10.11
CA THR A 732 34.24 -5.77 11.16
C THR A 732 32.92 -6.51 11.28
N PRO A 733 32.30 -6.56 12.48
CA PRO A 733 31.02 -7.23 12.64
C PRO A 733 29.93 -6.46 11.89
N TYR A 734 29.02 -7.20 11.26
CA TYR A 734 27.97 -6.66 10.42
C TYR A 734 26.63 -7.33 10.70
N PRO A 735 25.50 -6.64 10.53
CA PRO A 735 24.19 -7.25 10.73
C PRO A 735 23.79 -8.10 9.51
N VAL A 736 23.15 -9.25 9.75
CA VAL A 736 22.18 -9.82 8.80
C VAL A 736 21.18 -8.70 8.46
N PRO A 737 20.84 -8.47 7.18
CA PRO A 737 19.95 -7.37 6.78
C PRO A 737 18.74 -7.26 7.71
N ASN A 738 18.56 -6.12 8.37
CA ASN A 738 17.54 -5.96 9.42
C ASN A 738 17.00 -4.53 9.61
N ASP A 739 17.33 -3.59 8.72
CA ASP A 739 17.12 -2.15 8.95
C ASP A 739 16.48 -1.37 7.78
N GLY A 740 15.71 -2.02 6.88
CA GLY A 740 15.00 -1.28 5.82
C GLY A 740 15.84 -1.02 4.58
N ASN A 741 17.15 -0.85 4.72
CA ASN A 741 18.04 -0.31 3.69
C ASN A 741 18.29 -1.24 2.49
N TYR A 742 17.71 -2.43 2.51
CA TYR A 742 18.02 -3.50 1.57
C TYR A 742 16.80 -4.08 0.83
N SER A 743 15.58 -3.73 1.25
CA SER A 743 14.37 -4.34 0.67
C SER A 743 13.86 -3.51 -0.52
N PRO A 744 13.80 -4.07 -1.75
CA PRO A 744 13.05 -3.46 -2.86
C PRO A 744 11.53 -3.64 -2.69
N VAL A 745 11.09 -4.32 -1.63
CA VAL A 745 9.69 -4.58 -1.29
C VAL A 745 9.23 -3.48 -0.33
N PRO A 746 8.03 -2.87 -0.53
CA PRO A 746 7.54 -1.82 0.35
C PRO A 746 7.61 -2.22 1.83
N GLU A 747 7.86 -1.23 2.70
CA GLU A 747 8.00 -1.37 4.16
C GLU A 747 6.85 -2.16 4.81
N TRP A 748 5.70 -2.29 4.14
CA TRP A 748 4.58 -3.09 4.56
C TRP A 748 4.05 -3.99 3.43
N ASN A 749 4.07 -5.31 3.63
CA ASN A 749 3.45 -6.26 2.70
C ASN A 749 1.96 -6.44 3.03
N VAL A 750 1.12 -5.86 2.17
CA VAL A 750 -0.35 -5.85 2.30
C VAL A 750 -0.97 -7.24 2.12
N GLU A 751 -0.27 -8.20 1.48
CA GLU A 751 -0.73 -9.58 1.31
C GLU A 751 -0.59 -10.40 2.59
N THR A 752 0.42 -10.11 3.42
CA THR A 752 0.77 -10.89 4.61
C THR A 752 0.59 -10.14 5.93
N GLY A 753 0.34 -8.83 5.89
CA GLY A 753 0.19 -7.98 7.07
C GLY A 753 1.49 -7.82 7.87
N THR A 754 2.63 -7.81 7.20
CA THR A 754 3.96 -7.87 7.84
C THR A 754 4.81 -6.67 7.44
N ASP A 755 5.48 -6.06 8.44
CA ASP A 755 6.56 -5.10 8.21
C ASP A 755 7.73 -5.80 7.51
N CYS A 756 7.99 -5.40 6.26
CA CYS A 756 8.95 -6.00 5.35
C CYS A 756 10.23 -5.16 5.19
N SER A 757 10.39 -4.10 5.98
CA SER A 757 11.61 -3.28 5.99
C SER A 757 12.86 -4.15 6.23
N LYS A 758 12.75 -5.19 7.06
CA LYS A 758 13.90 -5.97 7.55
C LYS A 758 14.30 -7.19 6.70
N GLY A 759 13.60 -7.50 5.61
CA GLY A 759 13.76 -8.79 4.90
C GLY A 759 13.29 -9.99 5.74
N PRO A 760 13.07 -11.17 5.13
CA PRO A 760 12.50 -12.33 5.82
C PRO A 760 13.41 -12.88 6.94
N ALA A 761 14.72 -12.94 6.72
CA ALA A 761 15.68 -13.37 7.73
C ALA A 761 15.76 -12.39 8.92
N GLY A 762 15.82 -11.07 8.65
CA GLY A 762 15.79 -10.05 9.68
C GLY A 762 14.49 -10.05 10.50
N LYS A 763 13.35 -10.32 9.84
CA LYS A 763 12.06 -10.45 10.53
C LYS A 763 11.95 -11.72 11.38
N LEU A 764 12.52 -12.83 10.92
CA LEU A 764 12.59 -14.06 11.72
C LEU A 764 13.46 -13.86 12.97
N LEU A 765 14.61 -13.17 12.85
CA LEU A 765 15.44 -12.82 14.00
C LEU A 765 14.69 -11.95 15.02
N GLU A 766 13.86 -11.01 14.56
CA GLU A 766 12.98 -10.21 15.43
C GLU A 766 11.95 -11.08 16.16
N TYR A 767 11.28 -12.01 15.46
CA TYR A 767 10.32 -12.92 16.09
C TYR A 767 10.95 -13.84 17.13
N LEU A 768 12.23 -14.16 16.96
CA LEU A 768 13.01 -14.96 17.89
C LEU A 768 13.68 -14.14 19.01
N ASP A 769 13.50 -12.81 19.02
CA ASP A 769 14.20 -11.87 19.90
C ASP A 769 15.73 -12.05 19.88
N ARG A 770 16.28 -12.22 18.67
CA ARG A 770 17.73 -12.41 18.42
C ARG A 770 18.34 -11.18 17.76
N HIS A 771 19.58 -10.86 18.15
CA HIS A 771 20.31 -9.78 17.51
C HIS A 771 20.75 -10.16 16.09
N PRO A 772 20.88 -9.20 15.17
CA PRO A 772 21.23 -9.46 13.77
C PRO A 772 22.73 -9.65 13.54
N TYR A 773 23.58 -9.35 14.52
CA TYR A 773 25.02 -9.21 14.28
C TYR A 773 25.73 -10.55 14.07
N ARG A 774 26.52 -10.57 13.00
CA ARG A 774 27.55 -11.55 12.73
C ARG A 774 28.91 -11.04 13.21
N PRO A 775 29.74 -11.90 13.81
CA PRO A 775 31.10 -11.52 14.22
C PRO A 775 31.94 -11.14 13.01
N ALA A 776 32.96 -10.29 13.19
CA ALA A 776 33.91 -9.93 12.13
C ALA A 776 34.54 -11.18 11.47
N HIS A 777 34.30 -11.38 10.17
CA HIS A 777 34.87 -12.50 9.42
C HIS A 777 35.24 -12.18 7.98
N ILE A 778 36.05 -13.08 7.42
CA ILE A 778 36.43 -13.13 6.00
C ILE A 778 35.97 -14.47 5.43
N HIS A 779 35.27 -14.43 4.30
CA HIS A 779 34.86 -15.62 3.59
C HIS A 779 35.91 -16.07 2.56
N LEU A 780 35.99 -17.38 2.36
CA LEU A 780 36.99 -18.05 1.55
C LEU A 780 36.32 -19.20 0.77
N ILE A 781 36.48 -19.22 -0.56
CA ILE A 781 36.17 -20.39 -1.40
C ILE A 781 37.44 -20.86 -2.10
N ILE A 782 37.73 -22.15 -1.98
CA ILE A 782 38.91 -22.77 -2.56
C ILE A 782 38.47 -23.83 -3.55
N THR A 783 38.91 -23.68 -4.79
CA THR A 783 38.58 -24.63 -5.87
C THR A 783 39.82 -25.09 -6.61
N ARG A 784 39.89 -26.40 -6.86
CA ARG A 784 40.91 -27.02 -7.70
C ARG A 784 40.34 -28.32 -8.28
N GLU A 785 40.54 -28.53 -9.58
CA GLU A 785 40.16 -29.77 -10.23
C GLU A 785 40.83 -30.98 -9.53
N GLY A 786 40.04 -32.02 -9.26
CA GLY A 786 40.47 -33.20 -8.49
C GLY A 786 40.38 -33.04 -6.97
N TYR A 787 39.97 -31.87 -6.47
CA TYR A 787 39.71 -31.62 -5.05
C TYR A 787 38.26 -31.20 -4.82
N LYS A 788 37.72 -31.55 -3.65
CA LYS A 788 36.42 -31.06 -3.18
C LYS A 788 36.52 -29.56 -2.93
N PRO A 789 35.61 -28.74 -3.49
CA PRO A 789 35.53 -27.33 -3.15
C PRO A 789 35.37 -27.15 -1.63
N VAL A 790 36.06 -26.16 -1.08
CA VAL A 790 35.92 -25.78 0.33
C VAL A 790 35.40 -24.36 0.39
N THR A 791 34.20 -24.21 0.95
CA THR A 791 33.63 -22.92 1.34
C THR A 791 33.79 -22.79 2.84
N THR A 792 34.45 -21.73 3.31
CA THR A 792 34.72 -21.51 4.73
C THR A 792 34.81 -20.02 5.04
N GLN A 793 35.01 -19.70 6.31
CA GLN A 793 35.17 -18.34 6.80
C GLN A 793 36.07 -18.35 8.04
N ILE A 794 36.78 -17.25 8.27
CA ILE A 794 37.63 -17.06 9.45
C ILE A 794 37.15 -15.88 10.27
N PHE A 795 37.17 -16.00 11.59
CA PHE A 795 36.62 -15.03 12.53
C PHE A 795 37.72 -14.38 13.36
N ASP A 796 37.64 -13.07 13.57
CA ASP A 796 38.57 -12.36 14.43
C ASP A 796 38.35 -12.74 15.91
N SER A 797 39.40 -13.25 16.56
CA SER A 797 39.39 -13.66 17.97
C SER A 797 39.02 -12.54 18.96
N LYS A 798 39.06 -11.28 18.53
CA LYS A 798 38.73 -10.11 19.35
C LYS A 798 37.30 -9.61 19.17
N ASP A 799 36.50 -10.26 18.33
CA ASP A 799 35.11 -9.87 18.11
C ASP A 799 34.21 -10.28 19.29
N LYS A 800 33.25 -9.42 19.65
CA LYS A 800 32.34 -9.64 20.77
C LYS A 800 31.16 -10.57 20.47
N TYR A 801 30.89 -10.87 19.20
CA TYR A 801 29.76 -11.70 18.76
C TYR A 801 30.15 -13.17 18.53
N LEU A 802 31.36 -13.59 18.90
CA LEU A 802 31.84 -14.97 18.68
C LEU A 802 30.97 -16.03 19.39
N GLU A 803 30.48 -15.74 20.59
CA GLU A 803 29.68 -16.68 21.39
C GLU A 803 28.17 -16.60 21.12
N ASN A 804 27.73 -15.65 20.30
CA ASN A 804 26.32 -15.40 20.04
C ASN A 804 26.07 -15.00 18.57
N ASP A 805 26.72 -15.68 17.63
CA ASP A 805 26.54 -15.45 16.19
C ASP A 805 25.10 -15.73 15.75
N SER A 806 24.48 -14.79 15.03
CA SER A 806 23.06 -14.84 14.65
C SER A 806 22.71 -15.98 13.68
N VAL A 807 23.71 -16.64 13.10
CA VAL A 807 23.55 -17.78 12.18
C VAL A 807 24.36 -19.02 12.55
N PHE A 808 24.91 -19.07 13.77
CA PHE A 808 25.55 -20.27 14.33
C PHE A 808 26.79 -20.81 13.58
N ALA A 809 27.49 -19.99 12.80
CA ALA A 809 28.55 -20.47 11.93
C ALA A 809 29.97 -20.35 12.53
N VAL A 810 30.10 -19.78 13.73
CA VAL A 810 31.37 -19.74 14.47
C VAL A 810 31.74 -21.13 14.97
N LYS A 811 32.93 -21.59 14.59
CA LYS A 811 33.56 -22.82 15.08
C LYS A 811 34.91 -22.45 15.68
N ASN A 812 35.29 -23.06 16.81
CA ASN A 812 36.56 -22.74 17.49
C ASN A 812 37.79 -22.85 16.56
N SER A 813 37.77 -23.78 15.60
CA SER A 813 38.85 -23.95 14.61
C SER A 813 38.94 -22.86 13.55
N LEU A 814 37.92 -22.00 13.42
CA LEU A 814 37.85 -20.90 12.45
C LEU A 814 38.16 -19.55 13.09
N ILE A 815 38.38 -19.50 14.40
CA ILE A 815 38.76 -18.28 15.11
C ILE A 815 40.27 -18.05 14.96
N VAL A 816 40.66 -16.87 14.49
CA VAL A 816 42.04 -16.50 14.17
C VAL A 816 42.47 -15.23 14.92
N ASP A 817 43.77 -15.11 15.21
CA ASP A 817 44.34 -13.92 15.84
C ASP A 817 45.19 -13.12 14.84
N PHE A 818 44.75 -11.89 14.53
CA PHE A 818 45.52 -10.95 13.71
C PHE A 818 46.64 -10.32 14.56
N LYS A 819 47.89 -10.60 14.19
CA LYS A 819 49.09 -10.22 14.94
C LYS A 819 49.66 -8.89 14.45
N PRO A 820 50.26 -8.04 15.30
CA PRO A 820 50.93 -6.81 14.87
C PRO A 820 52.11 -7.07 13.92
N LEU A 821 52.11 -6.42 12.76
CA LEU A 821 53.21 -6.46 11.78
C LEU A 821 54.01 -5.16 11.88
N LYS A 822 55.33 -5.25 12.18
CA LYS A 822 56.17 -4.07 12.49
C LYS A 822 57.00 -3.54 11.31
N SER A 823 56.97 -4.19 10.14
CA SER A 823 57.91 -3.92 9.03
C SER A 823 57.24 -3.90 7.66
N ASN A 824 56.07 -3.25 7.54
CA ASN A 824 55.35 -3.13 6.28
C ASN A 824 54.52 -1.82 6.21
N ASP A 825 54.82 -0.97 5.23
CA ASP A 825 54.17 0.35 5.09
C ASP A 825 52.70 0.25 4.64
N LYS A 826 52.26 -0.93 4.17
CA LYS A 826 50.91 -1.18 3.65
C LYS A 826 49.99 -1.93 4.61
N ALA A 827 50.51 -2.48 5.71
CA ALA A 827 49.72 -3.24 6.67
C ALA A 827 50.29 -3.16 8.09
N THR A 828 49.40 -2.99 9.07
CA THR A 828 49.76 -2.98 10.50
C THR A 828 49.53 -4.32 11.20
N LEU A 829 48.88 -5.26 10.52
CA LEU A 829 48.52 -6.58 11.05
C LEU A 829 48.85 -7.66 10.01
N GLU A 830 49.17 -8.86 10.50
CA GLU A 830 49.37 -10.06 9.68
C GLU A 830 48.55 -11.24 10.22
N LEU A 831 48.21 -12.14 9.30
CA LEU A 831 47.60 -13.42 9.58
C LEU A 831 48.17 -14.45 8.62
N GLU A 832 48.73 -15.53 9.17
CA GLU A 832 49.04 -16.73 8.43
C GLU A 832 47.87 -17.71 8.63
N TYR A 833 47.15 -18.00 7.54
CA TYR A 833 46.00 -18.91 7.58
C TYR A 833 46.01 -19.91 6.43
N ASP A 834 45.57 -21.10 6.76
CA ASP A 834 46.02 -22.34 6.16
C ASP A 834 44.79 -23.18 5.82
N ILE A 835 44.44 -23.34 4.53
CA ILE A 835 43.12 -23.84 4.12
C ILE A 835 43.14 -25.28 3.60
N LEU A 836 42.73 -26.26 4.38
CA LEU A 836 42.77 -27.67 3.98
C LEU A 836 41.75 -28.02 2.89
N VAL A 837 42.17 -28.75 1.86
CA VAL A 837 41.30 -29.25 0.77
C VAL A 837 41.42 -30.77 0.60
N ALA A 838 40.29 -31.46 0.50
CA ALA A 838 40.25 -32.92 0.33
C ALA A 838 40.26 -33.31 -1.15
N LYS A 839 40.99 -34.35 -1.54
CA LYS A 839 40.86 -34.92 -2.90
C LYS A 839 39.50 -35.57 -3.10
N VAL A 840 39.00 -35.51 -4.33
CA VAL A 840 37.82 -36.29 -4.74
C VAL A 840 38.28 -37.73 -4.95
N ASN A 841 37.86 -38.67 -4.10
CA ASN A 841 38.09 -40.09 -4.34
C ASN A 841 37.29 -40.52 -5.58
N ALA A 842 37.94 -41.18 -6.53
CA ALA A 842 37.35 -41.62 -7.81
C ALA A 842 36.35 -42.80 -7.69
N ALA A 843 35.69 -42.96 -6.55
CA ALA A 843 34.69 -44.01 -6.32
C ALA A 843 33.53 -43.47 -5.49
N ALA A 844 32.49 -42.98 -6.17
CA ALA A 844 31.11 -42.91 -5.71
C ALA A 844 30.20 -42.85 -6.94
#